data_AF-A0A6S7H303-F1
#
_entry.id   AF-A0A6S7H303-F1
#
_cell.length_a   1.000
_cell.length_b   1.000
_cell.length_c   1.000
_cell.angle_alpha   90.00
_cell.angle_beta   90.00
_cell.angle_gamma   90.00
#
_symmetry.space_group_name_H-M   'P 1'
#
loop_
_entity.id
_entity.type
_entity.pdbx_description
1 polymer ?
#
loop_
_entity_poly.entity_id
_entity_poly.type
_entity_poly.pdbx_seq_one_letter_code
_entity_poly.pdbx_strand_id
1 'polypeptide(L)'
;MEFASITKSLLPFDLLEDDDCEDIIDTTSEDKDFYSFQQLDYIYFVHSLCLLGRLLLYKDSRELFPVVLPNTDDTVSTTDLVVAFIEIMSANYPNFTDSYHPGELVVTVLKEIASSTVASQELLCKDSVANALLLPLQTYLEGMADDEESADLEKNTLVFVADVLACLAASDCGRRLLLYGEKHERWQRNRFAPAHVIIEFTKKALTGQLPGKVTLPHTSVSALVFVCRQLYNGCEGLLVTSHYGLHQCIADTWRSTDSGYCSVEDDIDDESRFILPTCLIDNLLNFAGTPKGVLLLQQSGAMSECVSYMYERYKKKLQVSKCEKFGYGVMVTQIAATCPGAVSLETSGFVSSLLHDLWFCLEGGEDDNKILSPRIKENGIEKTLHKVMLNLLNILSSFPAVYELIVNQPLSSTSPELREDNVSTSINRYPYPTTIVEIIERLALIDSEDKVRLLLNFEEAHLFGLRLLNVMCSSLDTFLLLQTQYNIQEALLQLQAKSMLPSSSQYVIDACSMERNHVLVRTYFVGGPTERNLPPRTLSNDSNEANIVPIFSTYPPPSKPYLHCDSTVKPNVPDDDLCQHLESKEPHSGEWLGKCRNLVVSAVTSSQTRLKGKVLVELLEQLVEVHSNNAEEAIFPLIDFSGSETILKGVELSQQQLLGVKMSIRYGSHLKLFQSNAENNNNLVLLLKKVKCFLQGQQHRASESAMNFLNDYYPGYDWFASTVFLIMAGDGEKSWNFLFKFSCLVSSVYLWTPRLHASVCITLQFLLQTFLF
;
A
#
# COMPACT_ATOMS: atom_id res chain seq x y z
N MET A 1 14.43 31.83 5.25
CA MET A 1 15.50 32.04 6.24
C MET A 1 16.49 30.87 6.18
N GLU A 2 16.87 30.41 4.97
CA GLU A 2 17.69 29.20 4.74
C GLU A 2 18.67 29.38 3.55
N PHE A 3 19.18 30.60 3.31
CA PHE A 3 20.37 30.81 2.47
C PHE A 3 21.65 31.00 3.31
N ALA A 4 21.52 30.87 4.64
CA ALA A 4 22.64 30.94 5.58
C ALA A 4 23.73 29.90 5.27
N SER A 5 23.38 28.80 4.58
CA SER A 5 24.30 27.75 4.14
C SER A 5 25.20 28.19 2.97
N ILE A 6 24.70 28.94 1.99
CA ILE A 6 25.53 29.46 0.88
C ILE A 6 26.37 30.65 1.36
N THR A 7 25.87 31.49 2.27
CA THR A 7 26.71 32.50 2.93
C THR A 7 27.77 31.92 3.88
N LYS A 8 27.62 30.66 4.33
CA LYS A 8 28.67 29.98 5.11
C LYS A 8 29.86 29.57 4.23
N SER A 9 29.69 29.41 2.92
CA SER A 9 30.80 29.14 1.99
C SER A 9 31.67 30.38 1.69
N LEU A 10 31.32 31.54 2.25
CA LEU A 10 32.10 32.78 2.11
C LEU A 10 33.06 33.03 3.28
N LEU A 11 33.09 32.18 4.31
CA LEU A 11 33.91 32.31 5.52
C LEU A 11 34.34 30.92 6.02
N PRO A 12 35.62 30.49 6.03
CA PRO A 12 36.89 31.25 5.94
C PRO A 12 37.83 30.82 4.78
N PHE A 13 38.40 31.82 4.09
CA PHE A 13 39.30 31.69 2.93
C PHE A 13 40.79 31.48 3.28
N ASP A 14 41.11 30.89 4.44
CA ASP A 14 42.48 30.84 4.97
C ASP A 14 43.30 29.57 4.60
N LEU A 15 42.88 28.75 3.62
CA LEU A 15 43.54 27.47 3.32
C LEU A 15 43.70 27.16 1.81
N LEU A 16 44.09 28.16 1.01
CA LEU A 16 44.60 27.94 -0.36
C LEU A 16 46.11 28.18 -0.45
N GLU A 17 46.86 27.92 0.62
CA GLU A 17 48.31 27.75 0.54
C GLU A 17 48.59 26.24 0.39
N ASP A 18 48.74 25.78 -0.85
CA ASP A 18 49.39 24.49 -1.10
C ASP A 18 50.91 24.68 -0.90
N ASP A 19 51.43 24.01 0.13
CA ASP A 19 52.83 23.60 0.25
C ASP A 19 53.16 22.73 -0.98
N ASP A 20 53.88 23.29 -1.95
CA ASP A 20 54.91 22.59 -2.74
C ASP A 20 55.48 23.54 -3.82
N CYS A 21 56.27 24.51 -3.37
CA CYS A 21 57.27 25.15 -4.22
C CYS A 21 58.42 25.69 -3.34
N GLU A 22 59.20 24.79 -2.76
CA GLU A 22 60.54 25.15 -2.26
C GLU A 22 61.42 25.56 -3.45
N ASP A 23 61.67 26.86 -3.62
CA ASP A 23 63.02 27.42 -3.59
C ASP A 23 63.03 28.96 -3.78
N ILE A 24 63.42 29.64 -2.70
CA ILE A 24 64.24 30.86 -2.60
C ILE A 24 63.79 32.09 -3.42
N ILE A 25 63.23 33.10 -2.72
CA ILE A 25 63.85 34.42 -2.52
C ILE A 25 63.18 35.12 -1.33
N ASP A 26 64.03 35.51 -0.40
CA ASP A 26 63.79 36.31 0.79
C ASP A 26 63.40 37.76 0.41
N THR A 27 62.46 38.36 1.15
CA THR A 27 62.36 39.78 1.59
C THR A 27 60.94 40.37 1.56
N THR A 28 60.39 40.57 2.76
CA THR A 28 59.55 41.69 3.22
C THR A 28 58.22 42.03 2.54
N SER A 29 57.28 42.44 3.40
CA SER A 29 56.13 43.35 3.21
C SER A 29 54.77 42.72 2.93
N GLU A 30 53.83 43.04 3.84
CA GLU A 30 52.46 43.49 3.57
C GLU A 30 51.80 42.93 2.30
N ASP A 31 50.89 41.96 2.47
CA ASP A 31 49.61 41.89 1.74
C ASP A 31 48.88 40.56 2.06
N LYS A 32 48.07 40.56 3.13
CA LYS A 32 47.05 39.52 3.40
C LYS A 32 45.63 39.98 3.05
N ASP A 33 45.48 41.09 2.32
CA ASP A 33 44.19 41.76 2.07
C ASP A 33 43.71 41.70 0.60
N PHE A 34 44.34 40.91 -0.28
CA PHE A 34 43.99 40.87 -1.70
C PHE A 34 43.47 39.50 -2.15
N TYR A 35 42.26 39.48 -2.72
CA TYR A 35 41.70 38.30 -3.38
C TYR A 35 42.46 38.00 -4.68
N SER A 36 42.74 36.72 -4.95
CA SER A 36 43.29 36.30 -6.23
C SER A 36 42.26 36.46 -7.35
N PHE A 37 42.72 36.53 -8.61
CA PHE A 37 41.82 36.60 -9.77
C PHE A 37 40.83 35.42 -9.79
N GLN A 38 41.29 34.20 -9.50
CA GLN A 38 40.45 33.01 -9.45
C GLN A 38 39.38 33.09 -8.35
N GLN A 39 39.73 33.67 -7.19
CA GLN A 39 38.78 33.87 -6.10
C GLN A 39 37.72 34.92 -6.45
N LEU A 40 38.13 36.04 -7.08
CA LEU A 40 37.19 37.07 -7.53
C LEU A 40 36.26 36.55 -8.64
N ASP A 41 36.79 35.77 -9.58
CA ASP A 41 36.01 35.15 -10.65
C ASP A 41 34.99 34.15 -10.09
N TYR A 42 35.40 33.32 -9.13
CA TYR A 42 34.49 32.43 -8.42
C TYR A 42 33.40 33.19 -7.65
N ILE A 43 33.74 34.25 -6.90
CA ILE A 43 32.76 35.10 -6.20
C ILE A 43 31.77 35.74 -7.19
N TYR A 44 32.27 36.22 -8.33
CA TYR A 44 31.43 36.77 -9.40
C TYR A 44 30.47 35.72 -9.96
N PHE A 45 30.95 34.49 -10.19
CA PHE A 45 30.11 33.35 -10.57
C PHE A 45 29.03 33.07 -9.52
N VAL A 46 29.39 32.92 -8.24
CA VAL A 46 28.43 32.64 -7.16
C VAL A 46 27.36 33.72 -7.07
N HIS A 47 27.77 35.00 -7.13
CA HIS A 47 26.84 36.12 -7.14
C HIS A 47 25.87 36.05 -8.33
N SER A 48 26.39 35.82 -9.52
CA SER A 48 25.61 35.74 -10.76
C SER A 48 24.61 34.57 -10.72
N LEU A 49 25.07 33.39 -10.30
CA LEU A 49 24.23 32.21 -10.15
C LEU A 49 23.11 32.44 -9.13
N CYS A 50 23.41 33.06 -7.98
CA CYS A 50 22.40 33.38 -6.97
C CYS A 50 21.35 34.37 -7.49
N LEU A 51 21.78 35.43 -8.19
CA LEU A 51 20.88 36.42 -8.76
C LEU A 51 19.97 35.79 -9.81
N LEU A 52 20.54 35.05 -10.76
CA LEU A 52 19.81 34.40 -11.84
C LEU A 52 18.87 33.31 -11.31
N GLY A 53 19.33 32.49 -10.36
CA GLY A 53 18.49 31.49 -9.69
C GLY A 53 17.27 32.13 -9.01
N ARG A 54 17.44 33.28 -8.35
CA ARG A 54 16.33 34.03 -7.75
C ARG A 54 15.37 34.59 -8.78
N LEU A 55 15.87 35.15 -9.88
CA LEU A 55 15.02 35.65 -10.96
C LEU A 55 14.14 34.54 -11.56
N LEU A 56 14.68 33.34 -11.72
CA LEU A 56 13.93 32.20 -12.26
C LEU A 56 12.80 31.70 -11.33
N LEU A 57 12.91 31.89 -10.01
CA LEU A 57 11.87 31.47 -9.07
C LEU A 57 10.60 32.34 -9.12
N TYR A 58 10.72 33.61 -9.47
CA TYR A 58 9.59 34.54 -9.53
C TYR A 58 8.96 34.55 -10.92
N LYS A 59 7.62 34.54 -10.98
CA LYS A 59 6.89 34.49 -12.25
C LYS A 59 7.15 35.73 -13.12
N ASP A 60 6.95 36.92 -12.57
CA ASP A 60 7.05 38.17 -13.33
C ASP A 60 8.50 38.46 -13.77
N SER A 61 9.49 37.99 -13.00
CA SER A 61 10.91 38.10 -13.36
C SER A 61 11.31 37.27 -14.57
N ARG A 62 10.56 36.22 -14.91
CA ARG A 62 10.82 35.39 -16.09
C ARG A 62 10.42 36.09 -17.39
N GLU A 63 9.58 37.12 -17.33
CA GLU A 63 9.24 37.97 -18.49
C GLU A 63 10.41 38.82 -18.98
N LEU A 64 11.50 38.92 -18.19
CA LEU A 64 12.74 39.55 -18.62
C LEU A 64 13.47 38.74 -19.71
N PHE A 65 13.08 37.48 -19.91
CA PHE A 65 13.63 36.61 -20.93
C PHE A 65 12.71 36.56 -22.16
N PRO A 66 13.29 36.43 -23.37
CA PRO A 66 14.71 36.18 -23.63
C PRO A 66 15.57 37.44 -23.53
N VAL A 67 16.81 37.29 -23.02
CA VAL A 67 17.77 38.39 -22.86
C VAL A 67 18.69 38.45 -24.08
N VAL A 68 18.86 39.63 -24.68
CA VAL A 68 19.78 39.85 -25.80
C VAL A 68 21.20 40.03 -25.24
N LEU A 69 22.14 39.21 -25.69
CA LEU A 69 23.53 39.31 -25.24
C LEU A 69 24.25 40.50 -25.90
N PRO A 70 25.11 41.23 -25.17
CA PRO A 70 25.90 42.31 -25.77
C PRO A 70 26.84 41.74 -26.84
N ASN A 71 26.83 42.33 -28.03
CA ASN A 71 27.69 41.99 -29.17
C ASN A 71 27.41 40.65 -29.87
N THR A 72 26.24 40.05 -29.65
CA THR A 72 25.72 38.94 -30.48
C THR A 72 24.27 39.21 -30.87
N ASP A 73 23.80 38.63 -31.98
CA ASP A 73 22.37 38.63 -32.35
C ASP A 73 21.57 37.53 -31.62
N ASP A 74 22.24 36.79 -30.72
CA ASP A 74 21.67 35.67 -30.00
C ASP A 74 20.89 36.13 -28.77
N THR A 75 19.74 35.51 -28.56
CA THR A 75 18.88 35.73 -27.39
C THR A 75 18.89 34.51 -26.50
N VAL A 76 19.07 34.68 -25.20
CA VAL A 76 19.07 33.59 -24.21
C VAL A 76 17.69 33.48 -23.59
N SER A 77 16.99 32.38 -23.81
CA SER A 77 15.72 32.07 -23.14
C SER A 77 15.94 31.54 -21.72
N THR A 78 14.86 31.43 -20.93
CA THR A 78 14.93 30.76 -19.62
C THR A 78 15.36 29.30 -19.74
N THR A 79 15.00 28.63 -20.83
CA THR A 79 15.36 27.23 -21.06
C THR A 79 16.84 27.10 -21.39
N ASP A 80 17.38 28.00 -22.22
CA ASP A 80 18.80 28.02 -22.56
C ASP A 80 19.65 28.29 -21.31
N LEU A 81 19.20 29.19 -20.43
CA LEU A 81 19.87 29.47 -19.16
C LEU A 81 19.90 28.24 -18.23
N VAL A 82 18.79 27.50 -18.12
CA VAL A 82 18.72 26.28 -17.32
C VAL A 82 19.61 25.18 -17.92
N VAL A 83 19.68 25.06 -19.25
CA VAL A 83 20.60 24.13 -19.92
C VAL A 83 22.06 24.52 -19.63
N ALA A 84 22.41 25.81 -19.70
CA ALA A 84 23.75 26.29 -19.35
C ALA A 84 24.11 25.97 -17.88
N PHE A 85 23.16 26.05 -16.95
CA PHE A 85 23.37 25.58 -15.58
C PHE A 85 23.73 24.08 -15.55
N ILE A 86 23.01 23.23 -16.28
CA ILE A 86 23.29 21.79 -16.33
C ILE A 86 24.66 21.50 -16.98
N GLU A 87 25.05 22.27 -17.98
CA GLU A 87 26.37 22.18 -18.61
C GLU A 87 27.49 22.52 -17.60
N ILE A 88 27.29 23.53 -16.74
CA ILE A 88 28.21 23.86 -15.64
C ILE A 88 28.33 22.68 -14.65
N MET A 89 27.27 21.92 -14.39
CA MET A 89 27.37 20.72 -13.53
C MET A 89 28.24 19.62 -14.15
N SER A 90 28.37 19.61 -15.48
CA SER A 90 29.05 18.55 -16.25
C SER A 90 30.43 18.98 -16.75
N ALA A 91 30.83 20.22 -16.49
CA ALA A 91 32.11 20.77 -16.90
C ALA A 91 33.25 20.32 -15.99
N ASN A 92 34.46 20.31 -16.54
CA ASN A 92 35.69 19.90 -15.88
C ASN A 92 36.33 21.09 -15.14
N TYR A 93 36.47 20.98 -13.80
CA TYR A 93 37.07 22.00 -12.93
C TYR A 93 38.21 21.40 -12.08
N PRO A 94 39.43 21.28 -12.62
CA PRO A 94 40.51 20.51 -12.00
C PRO A 94 41.13 21.15 -10.75
N ASN A 95 40.86 22.45 -10.50
CA ASN A 95 41.50 23.23 -9.43
C ASN A 95 40.59 23.52 -8.22
N PHE A 96 39.40 22.91 -8.13
CA PHE A 96 38.47 23.16 -7.04
C PHE A 96 38.38 21.95 -6.11
N THR A 97 38.53 22.18 -4.81
CA THR A 97 38.29 21.15 -3.78
C THR A 97 36.80 20.80 -3.70
N ASP A 98 36.47 19.59 -3.24
CA ASP A 98 35.09 19.06 -3.17
C ASP A 98 34.09 19.97 -2.44
N SER A 99 34.56 20.91 -1.59
CA SER A 99 33.71 21.80 -0.79
C SER A 99 33.26 23.10 -1.50
N TYR A 100 33.80 23.38 -2.69
CA TYR A 100 33.50 24.61 -3.46
C TYR A 100 33.30 24.34 -4.97
N HIS A 101 32.81 23.16 -5.33
CA HIS A 101 32.61 22.81 -6.73
C HIS A 101 31.43 23.62 -7.34
N PRO A 102 31.61 24.33 -8.47
CA PRO A 102 30.53 25.11 -9.10
C PRO A 102 29.24 24.32 -9.35
N GLY A 103 29.38 23.04 -9.71
CA GLY A 103 28.26 22.12 -9.91
C GLY A 103 27.38 21.93 -8.67
N GLU A 104 27.93 21.93 -7.46
CA GLU A 104 27.15 21.75 -6.22
C GLU A 104 26.23 22.96 -5.95
N LEU A 105 26.74 24.17 -6.22
CA LEU A 105 25.95 25.39 -6.12
C LEU A 105 24.81 25.40 -7.15
N VAL A 106 25.09 24.96 -8.38
CA VAL A 106 24.07 24.84 -9.42
C VAL A 106 23.00 23.81 -9.02
N VAL A 107 23.39 22.64 -8.54
CA VAL A 107 22.47 21.62 -8.03
C VAL A 107 21.54 22.21 -6.97
N THR A 108 22.07 23.04 -6.07
CA THR A 108 21.27 23.70 -5.02
C THR A 108 20.22 24.64 -5.63
N VAL A 109 20.58 25.45 -6.62
CA VAL A 109 19.63 26.33 -7.33
C VAL A 109 18.57 25.53 -8.07
N LEU A 110 18.96 24.47 -8.79
CA LEU A 110 18.02 23.62 -9.53
C LEU A 110 17.07 22.86 -8.60
N LYS A 111 17.54 22.41 -7.44
CA LYS A 111 16.69 21.81 -6.38
C LYS A 111 15.68 22.82 -5.83
N GLU A 112 16.09 24.08 -5.63
CA GLU A 112 15.18 25.14 -5.19
C GLU A 112 14.10 25.41 -6.25
N ILE A 113 14.47 25.47 -7.54
CA ILE A 113 13.50 25.59 -8.64
C ILE A 113 12.56 24.37 -8.68
N ALA A 114 13.09 23.15 -8.54
CA ALA A 114 12.31 21.91 -8.53
C ALA A 114 11.32 21.85 -7.35
N SER A 115 11.65 22.47 -6.22
CA SER A 115 10.79 22.51 -5.03
C SER A 115 9.54 23.40 -5.21
N SER A 116 9.56 24.34 -6.17
CA SER A 116 8.41 25.17 -6.54
C SER A 116 7.63 24.51 -7.68
N THR A 117 6.38 24.10 -7.42
CA THR A 117 5.55 23.38 -8.42
C THR A 117 5.37 24.17 -9.72
N VAL A 118 5.18 25.49 -9.64
CA VAL A 118 4.99 26.35 -10.82
C VAL A 118 6.30 26.56 -11.56
N ALA A 119 7.40 26.86 -10.85
CA ALA A 119 8.69 27.10 -11.49
C ALA A 119 9.24 25.82 -12.13
N SER A 120 9.14 24.68 -11.44
CA SER A 120 9.50 23.37 -11.95
C SER A 120 8.75 23.03 -13.25
N GLN A 121 7.43 23.27 -13.29
CA GLN A 121 6.62 22.99 -14.47
C GLN A 121 6.99 23.87 -15.67
N GLU A 122 7.28 25.16 -15.46
CA GLU A 122 7.58 26.09 -16.56
C GLU A 122 9.04 26.00 -17.03
N LEU A 123 9.98 25.74 -16.12
CA LEU A 123 11.42 25.80 -16.40
C LEU A 123 12.06 24.42 -16.59
N LEU A 124 11.78 23.47 -15.69
CA LEU A 124 12.49 22.18 -15.67
C LEU A 124 11.75 21.08 -16.42
N CYS A 125 10.42 21.17 -16.53
CA CYS A 125 9.60 20.19 -17.24
C CYS A 125 9.62 20.40 -18.76
N LYS A 126 10.83 20.39 -19.34
CA LYS A 126 11.11 20.60 -20.77
C LYS A 126 11.95 19.46 -21.33
N ASP A 127 11.67 19.04 -22.56
CA ASP A 127 12.42 17.96 -23.20
C ASP A 127 13.92 18.32 -23.36
N SER A 128 14.25 19.59 -23.64
CA SER A 128 15.64 20.07 -23.74
C SER A 128 16.41 19.95 -22.42
N VAL A 129 15.77 20.30 -21.30
CA VAL A 129 16.35 20.19 -19.96
C VAL A 129 16.56 18.73 -19.56
N ALA A 130 15.57 17.87 -19.84
CA ALA A 130 15.70 16.43 -19.61
C ALA A 130 16.86 15.85 -20.43
N ASN A 131 16.96 16.18 -21.72
CA ASN A 131 18.03 15.70 -22.58
C ASN A 131 19.41 16.18 -22.11
N ALA A 132 19.54 17.44 -21.68
CA ALA A 132 20.80 17.95 -21.12
C ALA A 132 21.22 17.18 -19.85
N LEU A 133 20.28 16.88 -18.95
CA LEU A 133 20.56 16.06 -17.75
C LEU A 133 20.93 14.61 -18.08
N LEU A 134 20.38 14.05 -19.15
CA LEU A 134 20.65 12.65 -19.53
C LEU A 134 21.91 12.48 -20.37
N LEU A 135 22.45 13.55 -20.95
CA LEU A 135 23.60 13.49 -21.84
C LEU A 135 24.79 12.72 -21.23
N PRO A 136 25.20 12.96 -19.97
CA PRO A 136 26.27 12.17 -19.35
C PRO A 136 25.95 10.67 -19.31
N LEU A 137 24.72 10.28 -18.97
CA LEU A 137 24.30 8.88 -18.93
C LEU A 137 24.34 8.23 -20.33
N GLN A 138 23.97 8.98 -21.37
CA GLN A 138 24.01 8.51 -22.76
C GLN A 138 25.45 8.28 -23.23
N THR A 139 26.37 9.19 -22.94
CA THR A 139 27.80 9.05 -23.29
C THR A 139 28.40 7.75 -22.76
N TYR A 140 28.09 7.40 -21.50
CA TYR A 140 28.50 6.13 -20.88
C TYR A 140 27.80 4.92 -21.52
N LEU A 141 26.51 5.01 -21.86
CA LEU A 141 25.77 3.92 -22.53
C LEU A 141 26.30 3.63 -23.94
N GLU A 142 26.82 4.64 -24.62
CA GLU A 142 27.41 4.55 -25.96
C GLU A 142 28.87 4.09 -25.95
N GLY A 143 29.53 4.09 -24.77
CA GLY A 143 30.92 3.68 -24.62
C GLY A 143 31.93 4.71 -25.13
N MET A 144 31.58 6.00 -25.05
CA MET A 144 32.41 7.10 -25.54
C MET A 144 33.24 7.75 -24.41
N ALA A 145 33.34 7.10 -23.25
CA ALA A 145 33.98 7.58 -22.02
C ALA A 145 35.35 6.89 -21.77
N ASP A 146 36.15 6.69 -22.82
CA ASP A 146 37.29 5.75 -22.86
C ASP A 146 38.63 6.28 -22.28
N ASP A 147 38.68 7.45 -21.63
CA ASP A 147 39.94 8.01 -21.11
C ASP A 147 40.11 7.79 -19.58
N GLU A 148 41.09 6.96 -19.19
CA GLU A 148 41.37 6.59 -17.79
C GLU A 148 41.70 7.79 -16.86
N GLU A 149 42.11 8.94 -17.41
CA GLU A 149 42.39 10.18 -16.65
C GLU A 149 41.15 11.07 -16.41
N SER A 150 40.02 10.88 -17.13
CA SER A 150 38.76 11.61 -16.89
C SER A 150 37.86 10.98 -15.81
N ALA A 151 38.20 9.76 -15.39
CA ALA A 151 37.36 8.89 -14.59
C ALA A 151 37.15 9.34 -13.12
N ASP A 152 38.06 10.14 -12.54
CA ASP A 152 37.88 10.70 -11.20
C ASP A 152 37.05 11.99 -11.21
N LEU A 153 37.10 12.76 -12.30
CA LEU A 153 36.44 14.06 -12.44
C LEU A 153 34.98 13.96 -12.90
N GLU A 154 34.59 12.86 -13.54
CA GLU A 154 33.21 12.57 -13.96
C GLU A 154 32.33 11.96 -12.83
N LYS A 155 32.93 11.59 -11.69
CA LYS A 155 32.21 10.94 -10.57
C LYS A 155 31.16 11.84 -9.94
N ASN A 156 31.53 13.12 -9.72
CA ASN A 156 30.64 14.11 -9.13
C ASN A 156 29.51 14.50 -10.09
N THR A 157 29.77 14.55 -11.39
CA THR A 157 28.77 14.83 -12.43
C THR A 157 27.57 13.89 -12.36
N LEU A 158 27.81 12.56 -12.24
CA LEU A 158 26.73 11.59 -12.14
C LEU A 158 25.89 11.77 -10.86
N VAL A 159 26.53 12.12 -9.74
CA VAL A 159 25.83 12.39 -8.47
C VAL A 159 25.00 13.67 -8.58
N PHE A 160 25.55 14.74 -9.15
CA PHE A 160 24.85 16.02 -9.38
C PHE A 160 23.63 15.83 -10.29
N VAL A 161 23.79 15.11 -11.40
CA VAL A 161 22.71 14.78 -12.32
C VAL A 161 21.63 13.95 -11.61
N ALA A 162 22.02 12.90 -10.90
CA ALA A 162 21.08 12.05 -10.17
C ALA A 162 20.29 12.84 -9.12
N ASP A 163 20.94 13.77 -8.42
CA ASP A 163 20.29 14.62 -7.42
C ASP A 163 19.20 15.52 -7.99
N VAL A 164 19.44 16.15 -9.15
CA VAL A 164 18.42 16.97 -9.83
C VAL A 164 17.30 16.09 -10.40
N LEU A 165 17.65 14.96 -11.02
CA LEU A 165 16.67 14.01 -11.56
C LEU A 165 15.77 13.42 -10.46
N ALA A 166 16.32 13.14 -9.27
CA ALA A 166 15.55 12.64 -8.14
C ALA A 166 14.51 13.67 -7.67
N CYS A 167 14.88 14.96 -7.61
CA CYS A 167 13.94 16.04 -7.30
C CYS A 167 12.84 16.18 -8.36
N LEU A 168 13.19 16.05 -9.65
CA LEU A 168 12.19 16.07 -10.73
C LEU A 168 11.23 14.89 -10.63
N ALA A 169 11.76 13.68 -10.45
CA ALA A 169 10.97 12.45 -10.32
C ALA A 169 10.10 12.43 -9.05
N ALA A 170 10.49 13.12 -7.99
CA ALA A 170 9.66 13.27 -6.79
C ALA A 170 8.42 14.14 -7.05
N SER A 171 8.50 15.11 -7.95
CA SER A 171 7.38 16.00 -8.31
C SER A 171 6.42 15.38 -9.33
N ASP A 172 5.12 15.70 -9.26
CA ASP A 172 4.12 15.17 -10.19
C ASP A 172 4.31 15.62 -11.65
N CYS A 173 4.79 16.84 -11.88
CA CYS A 173 5.05 17.37 -13.22
C CYS A 173 6.36 16.80 -13.78
N GLY A 174 7.45 16.82 -13.00
CA GLY A 174 8.74 16.27 -13.42
C GLY A 174 8.68 14.75 -13.64
N ARG A 175 8.02 13.99 -12.78
CA ARG A 175 7.82 12.54 -13.01
C ARG A 175 7.08 12.26 -14.30
N ARG A 176 6.07 13.07 -14.65
CA ARG A 176 5.30 12.93 -15.89
C ARG A 176 6.17 13.23 -17.11
N LEU A 177 6.97 14.29 -17.07
CA LEU A 177 7.99 14.56 -18.09
C LEU A 177 8.92 13.36 -18.26
N LEU A 178 9.44 12.80 -17.16
CA LEU A 178 10.40 11.70 -17.26
C LEU A 178 9.76 10.41 -17.80
N LEU A 179 8.49 10.13 -17.47
CA LEU A 179 7.79 8.92 -17.93
C LEU A 179 7.25 9.02 -19.35
N TYR A 180 6.87 10.21 -19.83
CA TYR A 180 6.14 10.38 -21.09
C TYR A 180 6.76 11.40 -22.07
N GLY A 181 7.59 12.33 -21.58
CA GLY A 181 8.07 13.49 -22.32
C GLY A 181 7.10 14.67 -22.27
N GLU A 182 7.52 15.84 -22.76
CA GLU A 182 6.77 17.09 -22.65
C GLU A 182 5.44 17.07 -23.44
N LYS A 183 5.42 16.38 -24.59
CA LYS A 183 4.32 16.42 -25.56
C LYS A 183 3.26 15.34 -25.39
N HIS A 184 3.52 14.31 -24.59
CA HIS A 184 2.63 13.15 -24.48
C HIS A 184 1.70 13.25 -23.28
N GLU A 185 0.47 12.81 -23.47
CA GLU A 185 -0.49 12.69 -22.37
C GLU A 185 -0.17 11.47 -21.49
N ARG A 186 -0.71 11.48 -20.26
CA ARG A 186 -0.58 10.33 -19.35
C ARG A 186 -1.04 9.05 -20.04
N TRP A 187 -0.35 7.94 -19.74
CA TRP A 187 -0.65 6.60 -20.24
C TRP A 187 -0.33 6.34 -21.72
N GLN A 188 0.15 7.33 -22.48
CA GLN A 188 0.68 7.10 -23.82
C GLN A 188 2.07 6.46 -23.71
N ARG A 189 2.26 5.27 -24.29
CA ARG A 189 3.57 4.61 -24.26
C ARG A 189 4.57 5.37 -25.13
N ASN A 190 5.60 5.94 -24.51
CA ASN A 190 6.72 6.56 -25.20
C ASN A 190 8.03 5.84 -24.84
N ARG A 191 8.52 4.98 -25.75
CA ARG A 191 9.77 4.22 -25.54
C ARG A 191 11.03 5.09 -25.52
N PHE A 192 10.93 6.35 -25.95
CA PHE A 192 12.01 7.31 -25.97
C PHE A 192 11.95 8.29 -24.80
N ALA A 193 11.06 8.05 -23.83
CA ALA A 193 10.97 8.90 -22.64
C ALA A 193 12.25 8.81 -21.77
N PRO A 194 12.63 9.90 -21.08
CA PRO A 194 13.81 9.95 -20.20
C PRO A 194 13.98 8.77 -19.24
N ALA A 195 12.88 8.28 -18.66
CA ALA A 195 12.88 7.19 -17.70
C ALA A 195 13.55 5.92 -18.26
N HIS A 196 13.40 5.64 -19.56
CA HIS A 196 13.99 4.47 -20.20
C HIS A 196 15.53 4.52 -20.18
N VAL A 197 16.13 5.69 -20.44
CA VAL A 197 17.58 5.91 -20.41
C VAL A 197 18.11 5.74 -18.99
N ILE A 198 17.47 6.38 -18.00
CA ILE A 198 17.86 6.32 -16.59
C ILE A 198 17.89 4.87 -16.10
N ILE A 199 16.85 4.11 -16.41
CA ILE A 199 16.68 2.74 -15.92
C ILE A 199 17.62 1.77 -16.63
N GLU A 200 17.80 1.92 -17.94
CA GLU A 200 18.74 1.10 -18.69
C GLU A 200 20.17 1.30 -18.19
N PHE A 201 20.59 2.56 -17.99
CA PHE A 201 21.87 2.89 -17.40
C PHE A 201 22.01 2.25 -16.01
N THR A 202 21.04 2.49 -15.12
CA THR A 202 21.10 2.01 -13.74
C THR A 202 21.20 0.48 -13.69
N LYS A 203 20.42 -0.22 -14.53
CA LYS A 203 20.48 -1.68 -14.63
C LYS A 203 21.85 -2.17 -15.11
N LYS A 204 22.43 -1.55 -16.14
CA LYS A 204 23.77 -1.91 -16.63
C LYS A 204 24.86 -1.61 -15.60
N ALA A 205 24.74 -0.50 -14.86
CA ALA A 205 25.65 -0.15 -13.77
C ALA A 205 25.60 -1.20 -12.64
N LEU A 206 24.41 -1.62 -12.20
CA LEU A 206 24.23 -2.64 -11.16
C LEU A 206 24.72 -4.03 -11.55
N THR A 207 24.67 -4.36 -12.85
CA THR A 207 25.06 -5.67 -13.38
C THR A 207 26.49 -5.72 -13.92
N GLY A 208 27.22 -4.60 -13.85
CA GLY A 208 28.58 -4.49 -14.41
C GLY A 208 28.62 -4.66 -15.94
N GLN A 209 27.53 -4.33 -16.63
CA GLN A 209 27.35 -4.47 -18.09
C GLN A 209 27.51 -3.14 -18.83
N LEU A 210 28.09 -2.13 -18.20
CA LEU A 210 28.43 -0.89 -18.90
C LEU A 210 29.54 -1.16 -19.94
N PRO A 211 29.49 -0.50 -21.11
CA PRO A 211 30.58 -0.52 -22.08
C PRO A 211 31.92 -0.15 -21.43
N GLY A 212 33.03 -0.72 -21.93
CA GLY A 212 34.37 -0.45 -21.40
C GLY A 212 34.71 -1.12 -20.05
N LYS A 213 33.78 -1.88 -19.43
CA LYS A 213 33.94 -2.46 -18.06
C LYS A 213 34.25 -1.41 -16.99
N VAL A 214 33.77 -0.18 -17.19
CA VAL A 214 33.91 0.90 -16.21
C VAL A 214 33.20 0.52 -14.92
N THR A 215 33.92 0.61 -13.79
CA THR A 215 33.35 0.38 -12.46
C THR A 215 33.04 1.73 -11.81
N LEU A 216 31.75 2.00 -11.60
CA LEU A 216 31.30 3.26 -11.01
C LEU A 216 31.36 3.23 -9.48
N PRO A 217 31.58 4.38 -8.82
CA PRO A 217 31.49 4.48 -7.36
C PRO A 217 30.13 4.06 -6.82
N HIS A 218 30.11 3.44 -5.63
CA HIS A 218 28.88 3.05 -4.94
C HIS A 218 27.93 4.22 -4.68
N THR A 219 28.45 5.43 -4.49
CA THR A 219 27.67 6.67 -4.30
C THR A 219 26.89 7.05 -5.55
N SER A 220 27.54 7.06 -6.73
CA SER A 220 26.91 7.37 -8.01
C SER A 220 25.82 6.34 -8.38
N VAL A 221 26.13 5.05 -8.20
CA VAL A 221 25.15 3.97 -8.42
C VAL A 221 23.96 4.12 -7.48
N SER A 222 24.21 4.37 -6.19
CA SER A 222 23.16 4.57 -5.19
C SER A 222 22.27 5.76 -5.50
N ALA A 223 22.84 6.87 -5.96
CA ALA A 223 22.07 8.06 -6.36
C ALA A 223 21.13 7.77 -7.54
N LEU A 224 21.59 7.02 -8.55
CA LEU A 224 20.77 6.66 -9.71
C LEU A 224 19.70 5.62 -9.39
N VAL A 225 19.99 4.66 -8.50
CA VAL A 225 18.96 3.76 -7.97
C VAL A 225 17.88 4.57 -7.24
N PHE A 226 18.27 5.60 -6.48
CA PHE A 226 17.30 6.49 -5.83
C PHE A 226 16.43 7.28 -6.83
N VAL A 227 16.98 7.73 -7.97
CA VAL A 227 16.18 8.30 -9.08
C VAL A 227 15.14 7.29 -9.58
N CYS A 228 15.56 6.04 -9.81
CA CYS A 228 14.65 4.99 -10.24
C CYS A 228 13.50 4.81 -9.24
N ARG A 229 13.79 4.81 -7.93
CA ARG A 229 12.75 4.76 -6.88
C ARG A 229 11.75 5.89 -6.97
N GLN A 230 12.18 7.12 -7.22
CA GLN A 230 11.24 8.23 -7.38
C GLN A 230 10.35 8.05 -8.61
N LEU A 231 10.88 7.45 -9.69
CA LEU A 231 10.10 7.12 -10.88
C LEU A 231 9.05 6.04 -10.61
N TYR A 232 9.41 4.96 -9.90
CA TYR A 232 8.52 3.84 -9.63
C TYR A 232 7.77 3.89 -8.29
N ASN A 233 7.75 5.04 -7.61
CA ASN A 233 7.02 5.20 -6.34
C ASN A 233 5.48 5.08 -6.51
N GLY A 234 4.96 5.26 -7.73
CA GLY A 234 3.55 5.04 -8.05
C GLY A 234 3.33 3.86 -9.00
N CYS A 235 2.08 3.35 -9.04
CA CYS A 235 1.69 2.27 -9.95
C CYS A 235 1.92 2.61 -11.43
N GLU A 236 1.75 3.89 -11.81
CA GLU A 236 2.03 4.41 -13.16
C GLU A 236 3.50 4.18 -13.56
N GLY A 237 4.44 4.58 -12.70
CA GLY A 237 5.86 4.35 -12.90
C GLY A 237 6.22 2.87 -12.91
N LEU A 238 5.68 2.07 -11.98
CA LEU A 238 5.89 0.62 -11.98
C LEU A 238 5.38 -0.04 -13.27
N LEU A 239 4.32 0.48 -13.89
CA LEU A 239 3.81 -0.04 -15.15
C LEU A 239 4.79 0.25 -16.29
N VAL A 240 5.22 1.50 -16.45
CA VAL A 240 6.14 1.93 -17.51
C VAL A 240 7.50 1.22 -17.41
N THR A 241 7.94 0.92 -16.19
CA THR A 241 9.28 0.38 -15.90
C THR A 241 9.33 -1.13 -15.73
N SER A 242 8.17 -1.81 -15.69
CA SER A 242 8.05 -3.23 -15.35
C SER A 242 8.91 -4.17 -16.19
N HIS A 243 9.06 -3.91 -17.50
CA HIS A 243 9.79 -4.81 -18.41
C HIS A 243 11.30 -4.84 -18.17
N TYR A 244 11.85 -3.88 -17.41
CA TYR A 244 13.28 -3.89 -17.07
C TYR A 244 13.63 -4.88 -15.96
N GLY A 245 12.65 -5.31 -15.15
CA GLY A 245 12.90 -6.25 -14.05
C GLY A 245 13.81 -5.69 -12.94
N LEU A 246 13.71 -4.39 -12.65
CA LEU A 246 14.58 -3.72 -11.66
C LEU A 246 14.54 -4.35 -10.27
N HIS A 247 13.36 -4.75 -9.79
CA HIS A 247 13.19 -5.44 -8.49
C HIS A 247 14.08 -6.69 -8.38
N GLN A 248 14.16 -7.50 -9.43
CA GLN A 248 14.99 -8.70 -9.48
C GLN A 248 16.47 -8.32 -9.55
N CYS A 249 16.82 -7.39 -10.43
CA CYS A 249 18.20 -6.88 -10.57
C CYS A 249 18.75 -6.35 -9.24
N ILE A 250 17.99 -5.51 -8.54
CA ILE A 250 18.40 -4.91 -7.26
C ILE A 250 18.55 -6.02 -6.20
N ALA A 251 17.64 -6.99 -6.13
CA ALA A 251 17.73 -8.09 -5.17
C ALA A 251 18.93 -9.00 -5.43
N ASP A 252 19.22 -9.33 -6.68
CA ASP A 252 20.36 -10.18 -7.04
C ASP A 252 21.69 -9.47 -6.77
N THR A 253 21.79 -8.16 -7.08
CA THR A 253 22.96 -7.36 -6.71
C THR A 253 23.10 -7.26 -5.20
N TRP A 254 22.01 -7.03 -4.45
CA TRP A 254 22.05 -6.94 -2.99
C TRP A 254 22.56 -8.23 -2.35
N ARG A 255 22.05 -9.40 -2.75
CA ARG A 255 22.54 -10.71 -2.27
C ARG A 255 24.01 -10.92 -2.58
N SER A 256 24.44 -10.52 -3.77
CA SER A 256 25.84 -10.63 -4.19
C SER A 256 26.76 -9.76 -3.33
N THR A 257 26.29 -8.58 -2.91
CA THR A 257 27.06 -7.70 -2.01
C THR A 257 27.00 -8.11 -0.54
N ASP A 258 25.89 -8.68 -0.06
CA ASP A 258 25.69 -9.12 1.33
C ASP A 258 26.43 -10.44 1.65
N SER A 259 26.63 -11.28 0.63
CA SER A 259 27.41 -12.53 0.75
C SER A 259 28.94 -12.32 0.79
N GLY A 260 29.42 -11.08 0.60
CA GLY A 260 30.83 -10.72 0.62
C GLY A 260 31.34 -10.41 2.03
N TYR A 261 31.92 -11.41 2.68
CA TYR A 261 32.91 -11.30 3.79
C TYR A 261 32.48 -10.62 5.11
N CYS A 262 31.99 -11.44 6.06
CA CYS A 262 32.42 -11.35 7.46
C CYS A 262 33.83 -11.96 7.61
N SER A 263 34.88 -11.24 7.21
CA SER A 263 36.24 -11.54 7.70
C SER A 263 36.56 -10.58 8.83
N VAL A 264 36.67 -11.15 10.02
CA VAL A 264 37.06 -10.49 11.26
C VAL A 264 38.53 -10.13 11.14
N GLU A 265 38.83 -8.95 10.59
CA GLU A 265 40.09 -8.20 10.69
C GLU A 265 40.04 -7.07 9.67
N ASP A 266 39.55 -5.90 10.09
CA ASP A 266 40.02 -4.55 9.69
C ASP A 266 39.02 -3.52 10.22
N ASP A 267 39.24 -3.11 11.47
CA ASP A 267 38.64 -1.90 12.02
C ASP A 267 39.36 -0.68 11.43
N ILE A 268 38.56 0.31 11.01
CA ILE A 268 38.86 1.68 10.55
C ILE A 268 38.63 1.86 9.02
N ASP A 269 37.59 2.65 8.68
CA ASP A 269 37.09 3.11 7.35
C ASP A 269 36.03 2.29 6.58
N ASP A 270 35.10 1.64 7.29
CA ASP A 270 34.09 0.75 6.67
C ASP A 270 32.73 1.41 6.30
N GLU A 271 32.52 2.72 6.54
CA GLU A 271 31.21 3.37 6.24
C GLU A 271 30.85 3.33 4.74
N SER A 272 31.86 3.41 3.85
CA SER A 272 31.66 3.40 2.40
C SER A 272 31.19 2.05 1.86
N ARG A 273 31.60 0.94 2.50
CA ARG A 273 31.27 -0.44 2.07
C ARG A 273 29.79 -0.76 2.28
N PHE A 274 29.16 -0.16 3.29
CA PHE A 274 27.74 -0.38 3.59
C PHE A 274 26.78 0.53 2.81
N ILE A 275 27.28 1.55 2.08
CA ILE A 275 26.43 2.52 1.36
C ILE A 275 25.55 1.82 0.33
N LEU A 276 26.14 1.04 -0.57
CA LEU A 276 25.39 0.39 -1.64
C LEU A 276 24.45 -0.70 -1.10
N PRO A 277 24.89 -1.68 -0.27
CA PRO A 277 23.97 -2.69 0.28
C PRO A 277 22.78 -2.08 1.02
N THR A 278 23.03 -1.05 1.85
CA THR A 278 21.96 -0.34 2.57
C THR A 278 21.02 0.39 1.61
N CYS A 279 21.55 1.01 0.55
CA CYS A 279 20.73 1.66 -0.47
C CYS A 279 19.86 0.64 -1.22
N LEU A 280 20.40 -0.52 -1.59
CA LEU A 280 19.66 -1.53 -2.35
C LEU A 280 18.50 -2.12 -1.53
N ILE A 281 18.73 -2.50 -0.26
CA ILE A 281 17.65 -3.00 0.60
C ILE A 281 16.60 -1.93 0.92
N ASP A 282 17.01 -0.67 1.10
CA ASP A 282 16.07 0.45 1.25
C ASP A 282 15.21 0.62 -0.01
N ASN A 283 15.81 0.52 -1.21
CA ASN A 283 15.07 0.59 -2.47
C ASN A 283 14.13 -0.59 -2.69
N LEU A 284 14.52 -1.80 -2.29
CA LEU A 284 13.63 -2.97 -2.30
C LEU A 284 12.43 -2.77 -1.37
N LEU A 285 12.66 -2.28 -0.14
CA LEU A 285 11.59 -1.98 0.80
C LEU A 285 10.58 -0.96 0.23
N ASN A 286 11.02 -0.02 -0.62
CA ASN A 286 10.12 0.98 -1.20
C ASN A 286 9.12 0.44 -2.22
N PHE A 287 9.35 -0.76 -2.76
CA PHE A 287 8.31 -1.45 -3.51
C PHE A 287 7.08 -1.74 -2.62
N ALA A 288 7.24 -1.88 -1.30
CA ALA A 288 6.11 -2.00 -0.38
C ALA A 288 5.24 -0.73 -0.25
N GLY A 289 5.61 0.38 -0.91
CA GLY A 289 4.78 1.58 -0.96
C GLY A 289 3.50 1.43 -1.77
N THR A 290 3.39 0.41 -2.64
CA THR A 290 2.22 0.18 -3.50
C THR A 290 1.82 -1.30 -3.54
N PRO A 291 0.53 -1.63 -3.80
CA PRO A 291 0.10 -3.02 -3.92
C PRO A 291 0.87 -3.81 -4.99
N LYS A 292 1.08 -3.19 -6.16
CA LYS A 292 1.85 -3.81 -7.26
C LYS A 292 3.32 -4.01 -6.91
N GLY A 293 3.92 -3.07 -6.19
CA GLY A 293 5.30 -3.20 -5.77
C GLY A 293 5.49 -4.32 -4.75
N VAL A 294 4.55 -4.55 -3.82
CA VAL A 294 4.62 -5.71 -2.90
C VAL A 294 4.69 -7.04 -3.67
N LEU A 295 3.94 -7.18 -4.77
CA LEU A 295 4.02 -8.38 -5.62
C LEU A 295 5.41 -8.54 -6.27
N LEU A 296 6.03 -7.44 -6.69
CA LEU A 296 7.39 -7.45 -7.24
C LEU A 296 8.45 -7.76 -6.18
N LEU A 297 8.25 -7.26 -4.95
CA LEU A 297 9.11 -7.57 -3.80
C LEU A 297 8.98 -9.06 -3.40
N GLN A 298 7.79 -9.62 -3.49
CA GLN A 298 7.58 -11.05 -3.28
C GLN A 298 8.29 -11.87 -4.37
N GLN A 299 8.21 -11.45 -5.63
CA GLN A 299 8.90 -12.11 -6.76
C GLN A 299 10.41 -12.06 -6.62
N SER A 300 10.95 -10.95 -6.13
CA SER A 300 12.39 -10.84 -5.94
C SER A 300 12.91 -11.79 -4.87
N GLY A 301 12.04 -12.28 -3.97
CA GLY A 301 12.39 -13.19 -2.87
C GLY A 301 13.13 -12.51 -1.74
N ALA A 302 12.99 -11.19 -1.58
CA ALA A 302 13.67 -10.38 -0.55
C ALA A 302 12.70 -9.85 0.53
N MET A 303 11.49 -10.41 0.61
CA MET A 303 10.42 -9.92 1.50
C MET A 303 10.82 -9.97 2.98
N SER A 304 11.33 -11.11 3.45
CA SER A 304 11.67 -11.32 4.86
C SER A 304 12.80 -10.42 5.32
N GLU A 305 13.81 -10.23 4.48
CA GLU A 305 14.96 -9.36 4.72
C GLU A 305 14.53 -7.90 4.74
N CYS A 306 13.68 -7.47 3.79
CA CYS A 306 13.13 -6.11 3.77
C CYS A 306 12.25 -5.81 4.99
N VAL A 307 11.41 -6.75 5.43
CA VAL A 307 10.59 -6.60 6.64
C VAL A 307 11.46 -6.51 7.89
N SER A 308 12.51 -7.33 8.00
CA SER A 308 13.45 -7.30 9.12
C SER A 308 14.20 -5.95 9.15
N TYR A 309 14.68 -5.48 7.99
CA TYR A 309 15.30 -4.17 7.83
C TYR A 309 14.33 -3.03 8.21
N MET A 310 13.08 -3.11 7.74
CA MET A 310 12.02 -2.16 8.07
C MET A 310 11.80 -2.08 9.58
N TYR A 311 11.72 -3.24 10.26
CA TYR A 311 11.48 -3.32 11.69
C TYR A 311 12.65 -2.71 12.50
N GLU A 312 13.90 -3.01 12.13
CA GLU A 312 15.08 -2.42 12.77
C GLU A 312 15.11 -0.89 12.65
N ARG A 313 14.77 -0.35 11.47
CA ARG A 313 14.66 1.10 11.29
C ARG A 313 13.51 1.71 12.08
N TYR A 314 12.37 1.01 12.14
CA TYR A 314 11.19 1.44 12.90
C TYR A 314 11.52 1.55 14.40
N LYS A 315 12.22 0.57 14.98
CA LYS A 315 12.71 0.61 16.37
C LYS A 315 13.61 1.83 16.63
N LYS A 316 14.48 2.16 15.67
CA LYS A 316 15.38 3.32 15.71
C LYS A 316 14.69 4.66 15.39
N LYS A 317 13.37 4.66 15.10
CA LYS A 317 12.59 5.85 14.71
C LYS A 317 13.18 6.62 13.52
N LEU A 318 13.84 5.91 12.61
CA LEU A 318 14.38 6.50 11.39
C LEU A 318 13.24 6.82 10.42
N GLN A 319 13.44 7.75 9.49
CA GLN A 319 12.46 7.99 8.41
C GLN A 319 12.68 7.00 7.26
N VAL A 320 11.62 6.71 6.51
CA VAL A 320 11.64 5.79 5.34
C VAL A 320 12.37 6.41 4.14
N SER A 321 12.31 7.74 4.01
CA SER A 321 12.90 8.46 2.90
C SER A 321 13.30 9.86 3.33
N LYS A 322 14.28 10.46 2.63
CA LYS A 322 14.57 11.90 2.73
C LYS A 322 13.42 12.75 2.15
N CYS A 323 12.67 12.20 1.20
CA CYS A 323 11.60 12.91 0.48
C CYS A 323 10.19 12.66 1.04
N GLU A 324 10.01 11.72 1.98
CA GLU A 324 8.69 11.31 2.46
C GLU A 324 8.60 11.36 3.99
N LYS A 325 7.60 12.08 4.51
CA LYS A 325 7.44 12.33 5.96
C LYS A 325 6.78 11.18 6.75
N PHE A 326 6.01 10.29 6.11
CA PHE A 326 5.30 9.19 6.75
C PHE A 326 5.16 7.99 5.80
N GLY A 327 5.68 6.80 6.16
CA GLY A 327 5.67 5.64 5.24
C GLY A 327 5.45 4.26 5.88
N TYR A 328 5.94 4.01 7.11
CA TYR A 328 5.89 2.65 7.68
C TYR A 328 4.48 2.09 7.85
N GLY A 329 3.50 2.91 8.25
CA GLY A 329 2.11 2.42 8.39
C GLY A 329 1.51 1.93 7.07
N VAL A 330 1.79 2.65 5.98
CA VAL A 330 1.38 2.26 4.63
C VAL A 330 2.12 0.98 4.23
N MET A 331 3.44 0.94 4.38
CA MET A 331 4.25 -0.25 4.04
C MET A 331 3.79 -1.50 4.80
N VAL A 332 3.59 -1.41 6.11
CA VAL A 332 3.07 -2.53 6.93
C VAL A 332 1.71 -2.99 6.41
N THR A 333 0.81 -2.06 6.08
CA THR A 333 -0.52 -2.39 5.54
C THR A 333 -0.41 -3.12 4.19
N GLN A 334 0.45 -2.65 3.29
CA GLN A 334 0.65 -3.25 1.98
C GLN A 334 1.33 -4.62 2.09
N ILE A 335 2.34 -4.77 2.95
CA ILE A 335 3.02 -6.05 3.23
C ILE A 335 2.02 -7.06 3.80
N ALA A 336 1.25 -6.64 4.81
CA ALA A 336 0.19 -7.46 5.42
C ALA A 336 -0.98 -7.76 4.47
N ALA A 337 -1.09 -7.10 3.31
CA ALA A 337 -2.09 -7.46 2.31
C ALA A 337 -1.83 -8.84 1.66
N THR A 338 -0.63 -9.39 1.84
CA THR A 338 -0.20 -10.69 1.28
C THR A 338 0.16 -11.69 2.38
N CYS A 339 -0.08 -12.99 2.14
CA CYS A 339 0.26 -14.04 3.10
C CYS A 339 1.76 -14.09 3.40
N PRO A 340 2.67 -14.08 2.39
CA PRO A 340 4.10 -14.09 2.67
C PRO A 340 4.55 -12.86 3.47
N GLY A 341 4.00 -11.68 3.18
CA GLY A 341 4.29 -10.49 3.97
C GLY A 341 3.80 -10.57 5.41
N ALA A 342 2.61 -11.14 5.66
CA ALA A 342 2.10 -11.38 7.00
C ALA A 342 3.00 -12.33 7.81
N VAL A 343 3.45 -13.44 7.21
CA VAL A 343 4.42 -14.36 7.84
C VAL A 343 5.75 -13.67 8.10
N SER A 344 6.26 -12.85 7.16
CA SER A 344 7.49 -12.08 7.40
C SER A 344 7.34 -11.09 8.56
N LEU A 345 6.18 -10.47 8.74
CA LEU A 345 5.89 -9.57 9.88
C LEU A 345 5.84 -10.34 11.21
N GLU A 346 5.29 -11.55 11.23
CA GLU A 346 5.25 -12.40 12.42
C GLU A 346 6.66 -12.89 12.80
N THR A 347 7.35 -13.51 11.84
CA THR A 347 8.69 -14.11 12.03
C THR A 347 9.79 -13.10 12.33
N SER A 348 9.67 -11.85 11.87
CA SER A 348 10.59 -10.76 12.25
C SER A 348 10.41 -10.28 13.71
N GLY A 349 9.37 -10.73 14.40
CA GLY A 349 9.03 -10.27 15.75
C GLY A 349 8.35 -8.90 15.79
N PHE A 350 7.96 -8.33 14.64
CA PHE A 350 7.22 -7.06 14.56
C PHE A 350 5.86 -7.19 15.25
N VAL A 351 5.11 -8.27 14.96
CA VAL A 351 3.80 -8.54 15.58
C VAL A 351 3.94 -8.68 17.09
N SER A 352 4.86 -9.52 17.58
CA SER A 352 5.04 -9.75 19.02
C SER A 352 5.45 -8.47 19.77
N SER A 353 6.32 -7.64 19.18
CA SER A 353 6.68 -6.34 19.78
C SER A 353 5.50 -5.39 19.84
N LEU A 354 4.64 -5.37 18.82
CA LEU A 354 3.45 -4.54 18.80
C LEU A 354 2.45 -4.98 19.87
N LEU A 355 2.32 -6.29 20.09
CA LEU A 355 1.46 -6.85 21.13
C LEU A 355 2.00 -6.57 22.53
N HIS A 356 3.32 -6.63 22.71
CA HIS A 356 3.98 -6.20 23.94
C HIS A 356 3.73 -4.71 24.22
N ASP A 357 3.90 -3.83 23.23
CA ASP A 357 3.63 -2.39 23.36
C ASP A 357 2.16 -2.11 23.72
N LEU A 358 1.22 -2.88 23.13
CA LEU A 358 -0.20 -2.80 23.45
C LEU A 358 -0.48 -3.20 24.90
N TRP A 359 0.01 -4.37 25.29
CA TRP A 359 -0.18 -4.89 26.63
C TRP A 359 0.41 -3.94 27.67
N PHE A 360 1.61 -3.44 27.43
CA PHE A 360 2.25 -2.45 28.29
C PHE A 360 1.44 -1.15 28.42
N CYS A 361 0.77 -0.70 27.35
CA CYS A 361 -0.09 0.49 27.43
C CYS A 361 -1.36 0.26 28.26
N LEU A 362 -1.97 -0.93 28.16
CA LEU A 362 -3.22 -1.28 28.84
C LEU A 362 -3.02 -1.72 30.29
N GLU A 363 -2.07 -2.61 30.52
CA GLU A 363 -1.86 -3.35 31.77
C GLU A 363 -0.54 -2.97 32.48
N GLY A 364 0.27 -2.09 31.90
CA GLY A 364 1.60 -1.76 32.45
C GLY A 364 2.61 -2.88 32.28
N GLY A 365 3.77 -2.75 32.92
CA GLY A 365 4.83 -3.76 32.87
C GLY A 365 6.01 -3.46 33.81
N GLU A 366 6.93 -4.43 33.90
CA GLU A 366 8.21 -4.28 34.59
C GLU A 366 9.30 -3.95 33.57
N ASP A 367 9.99 -2.83 33.76
CA ASP A 367 11.24 -2.50 33.05
C ASP A 367 12.32 -2.33 34.12
N ASP A 368 13.39 -3.14 34.03
CA ASP A 368 14.58 -3.15 34.92
C ASP A 368 14.33 -2.62 36.36
N ASN A 369 13.54 -3.38 37.13
CA ASN A 369 13.22 -3.14 38.56
C ASN A 369 12.26 -1.99 38.91
N LYS A 370 11.45 -1.47 37.97
CA LYS A 370 10.33 -0.56 38.28
C LYS A 370 9.00 -1.09 37.72
N ILE A 371 8.03 -1.30 38.61
CA ILE A 371 6.62 -1.50 38.23
C ILE A 371 6.11 -0.17 37.68
N LEU A 372 5.88 -0.11 36.36
CA LEU A 372 5.30 1.06 35.72
C LEU A 372 3.78 0.90 35.72
N SER A 373 3.08 1.85 36.35
CA SER A 373 1.62 1.91 36.31
C SER A 373 1.12 2.00 34.87
N PRO A 374 -0.06 1.43 34.54
CA PRO A 374 -0.72 1.64 33.26
C PRO A 374 -0.72 3.12 32.86
N ARG A 375 -0.49 3.42 31.58
CA ARG A 375 -0.38 4.82 31.10
C ARG A 375 -1.74 5.49 30.91
N ILE A 376 -2.84 4.77 31.13
CA ILE A 376 -4.17 5.32 30.93
C ILE A 376 -4.56 6.13 32.17
N LYS A 377 -4.59 7.45 32.02
CA LYS A 377 -5.21 8.36 32.98
C LYS A 377 -6.67 8.59 32.57
N GLU A 378 -7.54 8.69 33.57
CA GLU A 378 -8.96 9.01 33.39
C GLU A 378 -9.11 10.26 32.50
N ASN A 379 -9.78 10.07 31.35
CA ASN A 379 -10.14 11.04 30.32
C ASN A 379 -9.16 11.20 29.14
N GLY A 380 -9.28 10.25 28.21
CA GLY A 380 -8.82 10.35 26.82
C GLY A 380 -8.03 9.10 26.44
N ILE A 381 -8.42 8.43 25.35
CA ILE A 381 -7.55 7.44 24.71
C ILE A 381 -6.25 8.18 24.42
N GLU A 382 -5.21 7.88 25.20
CA GLU A 382 -3.92 8.56 25.09
C GLU A 382 -3.45 8.41 23.64
N LYS A 383 -2.85 9.46 23.04
CA LYS A 383 -2.35 9.41 21.66
C LYS A 383 -1.49 8.16 21.39
N THR A 384 -0.83 7.66 22.44
CA THR A 384 -0.09 6.39 22.51
C THR A 384 -0.95 5.17 22.17
N LEU A 385 -2.07 4.95 22.89
CA LEU A 385 -2.94 3.79 22.69
C LEU A 385 -3.61 3.84 21.31
N HIS A 386 -3.99 5.04 20.84
CA HIS A 386 -4.50 5.22 19.49
C HIS A 386 -3.46 4.82 18.42
N LYS A 387 -2.19 5.21 18.61
CA LYS A 387 -1.12 4.84 17.69
C LYS A 387 -0.90 3.32 17.65
N VAL A 388 -0.87 2.66 18.80
CA VAL A 388 -0.72 1.19 18.86
C VAL A 388 -1.91 0.49 18.21
N MET A 389 -3.13 0.98 18.44
CA MET A 389 -4.33 0.48 17.77
C MET A 389 -4.20 0.61 16.25
N LEU A 390 -3.82 1.78 15.73
CA LEU A 390 -3.63 1.99 14.29
C LEU A 390 -2.58 1.04 13.71
N ASN A 391 -1.45 0.85 14.40
CA ASN A 391 -0.41 -0.08 13.97
C ASN A 391 -0.93 -1.53 13.90
N LEU A 392 -1.78 -1.94 14.85
CA LEU A 392 -2.38 -3.28 14.84
C LEU A 392 -3.38 -3.42 13.71
N LEU A 393 -4.18 -2.38 13.47
CA LEU A 393 -5.13 -2.34 12.36
C LEU A 393 -4.45 -2.38 10.99
N ASN A 394 -3.26 -1.79 10.84
CA ASN A 394 -2.50 -1.89 9.59
C ASN A 394 -2.25 -3.36 9.21
N ILE A 395 -1.98 -4.24 10.19
CA ILE A 395 -1.79 -5.68 9.96
C ILE A 395 -3.13 -6.40 9.76
N LEU A 396 -4.11 -6.13 10.62
CA LEU A 396 -5.39 -6.86 10.67
C LEU A 396 -6.45 -6.36 9.67
N SER A 397 -6.08 -5.45 8.77
CA SER A 397 -6.97 -4.88 7.76
C SER A 397 -7.29 -5.84 6.61
N SER A 398 -6.41 -6.83 6.35
CA SER A 398 -6.55 -7.77 5.24
C SER A 398 -6.95 -9.17 5.73
N PHE A 399 -7.89 -9.81 5.04
CA PHE A 399 -8.25 -11.20 5.35
C PHE A 399 -7.06 -12.18 5.19
N PRO A 400 -6.19 -12.08 4.17
CA PRO A 400 -5.02 -12.95 4.05
C PRO A 400 -4.10 -12.94 5.27
N ALA A 401 -3.77 -11.75 5.82
CA ALA A 401 -2.96 -11.66 7.04
C ALA A 401 -3.69 -12.25 8.25
N VAL A 402 -4.97 -11.89 8.43
CA VAL A 402 -5.74 -12.37 9.57
C VAL A 402 -5.88 -13.89 9.55
N TYR A 403 -6.13 -14.48 8.38
CA TYR A 403 -6.19 -15.93 8.24
C TYR A 403 -4.86 -16.57 8.62
N GLU A 404 -3.75 -16.10 8.09
CA GLU A 404 -2.43 -16.67 8.38
C GLU A 404 -2.05 -16.58 9.87
N LEU A 405 -2.36 -15.44 10.52
CA LEU A 405 -2.02 -15.18 11.93
C LEU A 405 -2.95 -15.87 12.95
N ILE A 406 -4.09 -16.41 12.55
CA ILE A 406 -5.15 -16.90 13.47
C ILE A 406 -5.59 -18.34 13.16
N VAL A 407 -5.48 -18.78 11.91
CA VAL A 407 -6.00 -20.10 11.51
C VAL A 407 -5.38 -21.20 12.36
N ASN A 408 -6.23 -22.12 12.81
CA ASN A 408 -5.86 -23.26 13.67
C ASN A 408 -5.23 -22.93 15.03
N GLN A 409 -5.16 -21.65 15.43
CA GLN A 409 -4.70 -21.30 16.78
C GLN A 409 -5.82 -21.57 17.81
N PRO A 410 -5.60 -22.46 18.81
CA PRO A 410 -6.58 -22.70 19.87
C PRO A 410 -6.63 -21.52 20.85
N LEU A 411 -7.74 -21.38 21.56
CA LEU A 411 -7.79 -20.50 22.74
C LEU A 411 -6.92 -21.09 23.84
N SER A 412 -6.16 -20.25 24.55
CA SER A 412 -5.31 -20.64 25.68
C SER A 412 -6.09 -21.41 26.75
N SER A 413 -7.36 -21.05 27.01
CA SER A 413 -8.25 -21.78 27.93
C SER A 413 -8.53 -23.24 27.51
N THR A 414 -8.30 -23.58 26.24
CA THR A 414 -8.49 -24.93 25.67
C THR A 414 -7.19 -25.65 25.35
N SER A 415 -6.05 -24.95 25.37
CA SER A 415 -4.73 -25.52 25.09
C SER A 415 -4.24 -26.43 26.23
N PRO A 416 -3.90 -27.71 25.97
CA PRO A 416 -3.44 -28.63 27.01
C PRO A 416 -2.15 -28.17 27.69
N GLU A 417 -1.26 -27.49 26.97
CA GLU A 417 0.07 -27.04 27.42
C GLU A 417 0.03 -25.93 28.48
N LEU A 418 -1.07 -25.18 28.57
CA LEU A 418 -1.27 -24.13 29.59
C LEU A 418 -2.08 -24.63 30.81
N ARG A 419 -2.53 -25.90 30.80
CA ARG A 419 -3.25 -26.52 31.93
C ARG A 419 -2.30 -27.09 33.00
N GLU A 420 -1.00 -27.23 32.71
CA GLU A 420 -0.05 -27.84 33.65
C GLU A 420 0.45 -26.86 34.73
N ASP A 421 -0.14 -26.99 35.92
CA ASP A 421 0.50 -27.06 37.25
C ASP A 421 1.51 -25.99 37.73
N ASN A 422 1.62 -24.83 37.08
CA ASN A 422 2.41 -23.70 37.62
C ASN A 422 1.62 -22.39 37.87
N VAL A 423 0.32 -22.35 37.58
CA VAL A 423 -0.55 -21.17 37.85
C VAL A 423 -1.09 -21.19 39.30
N SER A 424 -0.29 -21.70 40.23
CA SER A 424 -0.56 -21.54 41.66
C SER A 424 0.33 -20.44 42.20
N THR A 425 -0.30 -19.33 42.61
CA THR A 425 0.17 -18.40 43.65
C THR A 425 1.16 -17.27 43.31
N SER A 426 1.18 -16.71 42.10
CA SER A 426 1.71 -15.35 41.94
C SER A 426 1.03 -14.56 40.83
N ILE A 427 0.40 -13.44 41.20
CA ILE A 427 -0.14 -12.39 40.32
C ILE A 427 0.97 -11.82 39.38
N ASN A 428 2.25 -12.08 39.68
CA ASN A 428 3.42 -11.56 38.96
C ASN A 428 3.95 -12.45 37.81
N ARG A 429 3.24 -13.50 37.35
CA ARG A 429 3.74 -14.37 36.26
C ARG A 429 2.68 -14.79 35.24
N TYR A 430 1.77 -13.88 34.86
CA TYR A 430 1.02 -14.09 33.63
C TYR A 430 1.81 -13.43 32.48
N PRO A 431 2.43 -14.19 31.57
CA PRO A 431 3.21 -13.61 30.48
C PRO A 431 2.29 -12.75 29.61
N TYR A 432 2.79 -11.61 29.11
CA TYR A 432 2.06 -10.78 28.17
C TYR A 432 1.69 -11.59 26.91
N PRO A 433 0.58 -11.27 26.24
CA PRO A 433 0.14 -11.99 25.06
C PRO A 433 1.12 -11.82 23.91
N THR A 434 1.43 -12.92 23.25
CA THR A 434 2.39 -13.02 22.15
C THR A 434 1.72 -13.25 20.80
N THR A 435 0.43 -13.60 20.79
CA THR A 435 -0.38 -13.81 19.58
C THR A 435 -1.62 -12.92 19.54
N ILE A 436 -2.16 -12.72 18.34
CA ILE A 436 -3.43 -11.98 18.13
C ILE A 436 -4.60 -12.68 18.83
N VAL A 437 -4.60 -14.01 18.84
CA VAL A 437 -5.66 -14.81 19.48
C VAL A 437 -5.66 -14.63 21.00
N GLU A 438 -4.48 -14.59 21.63
CA GLU A 438 -4.38 -14.31 23.07
C GLU A 438 -4.92 -12.93 23.43
N ILE A 439 -4.71 -11.92 22.57
CA ILE A 439 -5.31 -10.59 22.74
C ILE A 439 -6.83 -10.66 22.65
N ILE A 440 -7.38 -11.34 21.63
CA ILE A 440 -8.84 -11.49 21.48
C ILE A 440 -9.42 -12.23 22.68
N GLU A 441 -8.77 -13.31 23.14
CA GLU A 441 -9.24 -14.10 24.27
C GLU A 441 -9.23 -13.29 25.58
N ARG A 442 -8.11 -12.63 25.89
CA ARG A 442 -7.92 -11.94 27.16
C ARG A 442 -8.67 -10.61 27.23
N LEU A 443 -8.85 -9.93 26.09
CA LEU A 443 -9.50 -8.61 26.05
C LEU A 443 -10.95 -8.66 25.59
N ALA A 444 -11.34 -9.53 24.64
CA ALA A 444 -12.70 -9.55 24.10
C ALA A 444 -13.56 -10.72 24.63
N LEU A 445 -12.99 -11.92 24.79
CA LEU A 445 -13.70 -13.15 25.18
C LEU A 445 -13.54 -13.47 26.67
N ILE A 446 -13.91 -12.51 27.53
CA ILE A 446 -13.76 -12.60 29.00
C ILE A 446 -14.91 -13.39 29.63
N ASP A 447 -14.86 -14.72 29.53
CA ASP A 447 -15.92 -15.65 29.94
C ASP A 447 -15.92 -16.05 31.43
N SER A 448 -14.85 -15.76 32.18
CA SER A 448 -14.69 -16.13 33.59
C SER A 448 -14.27 -14.96 34.49
N GLU A 449 -14.60 -15.05 35.78
CA GLU A 449 -14.15 -14.11 36.81
C GLU A 449 -12.62 -14.12 36.98
N ASP A 450 -11.97 -15.25 36.70
CA ASP A 450 -10.51 -15.34 36.77
C ASP A 450 -9.85 -14.51 35.66
N LYS A 451 -10.41 -14.49 34.45
CA LYS A 451 -9.95 -13.59 33.37
C LYS A 451 -10.14 -12.12 33.74
N VAL A 452 -11.22 -11.76 34.42
CA VAL A 452 -11.43 -10.40 34.94
C VAL A 452 -10.34 -10.02 35.94
N ARG A 453 -9.99 -10.93 36.87
CA ARG A 453 -8.95 -10.69 37.89
C ARG A 453 -7.53 -10.58 37.34
N LEU A 454 -7.28 -11.06 36.13
CA LEU A 454 -5.98 -10.95 35.47
C LEU A 454 -5.74 -9.58 34.82
N LEU A 455 -6.77 -8.73 34.72
CA LEU A 455 -6.68 -7.39 34.15
C LEU A 455 -6.67 -6.35 35.28
N LEU A 456 -5.72 -5.43 35.24
CA LEU A 456 -5.64 -4.28 36.13
C LEU A 456 -6.75 -3.28 35.84
N ASN A 457 -7.04 -3.03 34.55
CA ASN A 457 -8.14 -2.16 34.13
C ASN A 457 -9.11 -2.90 33.20
N PHE A 458 -9.94 -3.75 33.81
CA PHE A 458 -10.92 -4.57 33.09
C PHE A 458 -11.80 -3.75 32.13
N GLU A 459 -12.36 -2.61 32.55
CA GLU A 459 -13.31 -1.88 31.71
C GLU A 459 -12.65 -1.31 30.45
N GLU A 460 -11.48 -0.69 30.57
CA GLU A 460 -10.77 -0.11 29.44
C GLU A 460 -10.17 -1.18 28.52
N ALA A 461 -9.57 -2.22 29.10
CA ALA A 461 -8.98 -3.33 28.38
C ALA A 461 -10.06 -4.12 27.62
N HIS A 462 -11.21 -4.38 28.26
CA HIS A 462 -12.34 -5.05 27.62
C HIS A 462 -12.95 -4.20 26.52
N LEU A 463 -13.16 -2.90 26.76
CA LEU A 463 -13.65 -1.98 25.75
C LEU A 463 -12.70 -1.92 24.54
N PHE A 464 -11.38 -1.91 24.77
CA PHE A 464 -10.39 -1.99 23.70
C PHE A 464 -10.55 -3.29 22.88
N GLY A 465 -10.62 -4.43 23.55
CA GLY A 465 -10.80 -5.74 22.91
C GLY A 465 -12.07 -5.80 22.03
N LEU A 466 -13.19 -5.28 22.54
CA LEU A 466 -14.45 -5.20 21.80
C LEU A 466 -14.34 -4.29 20.57
N ARG A 467 -13.63 -3.16 20.68
CA ARG A 467 -13.39 -2.25 19.56
C ARG A 467 -12.50 -2.86 18.49
N LEU A 468 -11.45 -3.58 18.90
CA LEU A 468 -10.59 -4.33 17.99
C LEU A 468 -11.41 -5.38 17.24
N LEU A 469 -12.19 -6.19 17.97
CA LEU A 469 -13.07 -7.21 17.41
C LEU A 469 -14.09 -6.60 16.43
N ASN A 470 -14.65 -5.44 16.78
CA ASN A 470 -15.56 -4.70 15.91
C ASN A 470 -14.87 -4.36 14.57
N VAL A 471 -13.65 -3.80 14.60
CA VAL A 471 -12.92 -3.46 13.37
C VAL A 471 -12.60 -4.72 12.56
N MET A 472 -12.13 -5.80 13.19
CA MET A 472 -11.86 -7.08 12.50
C MET A 472 -13.11 -7.64 11.82
N CYS A 473 -14.28 -7.57 12.49
CA CYS A 473 -15.56 -7.98 11.93
C CYS A 473 -16.09 -7.07 10.81
N SER A 474 -15.34 -6.05 10.38
CA SER A 474 -15.64 -5.27 9.19
C SER A 474 -15.45 -6.08 7.91
N SER A 475 -14.48 -6.99 7.91
CA SER A 475 -14.31 -7.99 6.87
C SER A 475 -15.24 -9.17 7.16
N LEU A 476 -16.12 -9.49 6.21
CA LEU A 476 -17.06 -10.61 6.38
C LEU A 476 -16.31 -11.95 6.48
N ASP A 477 -15.25 -12.15 5.72
CA ASP A 477 -14.43 -13.37 5.81
C ASP A 477 -13.73 -13.51 7.15
N THR A 478 -13.18 -12.40 7.67
CA THR A 478 -12.58 -12.36 9.02
C THR A 478 -13.63 -12.68 10.08
N PHE A 479 -14.84 -12.11 9.97
CA PHE A 479 -15.94 -12.46 10.86
C PHE A 479 -16.28 -13.96 10.78
N LEU A 480 -16.44 -14.52 9.57
CA LEU A 480 -16.77 -15.94 9.40
C LEU A 480 -15.70 -16.85 10.00
N LEU A 481 -14.42 -16.49 9.87
CA LEU A 481 -13.28 -17.20 10.47
C LEU A 481 -13.38 -17.20 12.00
N LEU A 482 -13.48 -16.01 12.61
CA LEU A 482 -13.58 -15.84 14.06
C LEU A 482 -14.83 -16.55 14.62
N GLN A 483 -15.95 -16.47 13.92
CA GLN A 483 -17.19 -17.13 14.32
C GLN A 483 -17.09 -18.66 14.21
N THR A 484 -16.34 -19.18 13.22
CA THR A 484 -16.16 -20.63 13.04
C THR A 484 -15.20 -21.21 14.08
N GLN A 485 -14.08 -20.53 14.37
CA GLN A 485 -13.07 -21.03 15.32
C GLN A 485 -13.44 -20.77 16.78
N TYR A 486 -14.00 -19.60 17.10
CA TYR A 486 -14.16 -19.14 18.49
C TYR A 486 -15.60 -18.89 18.91
N ASN A 487 -16.56 -19.02 17.99
CA ASN A 487 -17.99 -18.78 18.26
C ASN A 487 -18.24 -17.44 18.98
N ILE A 488 -17.61 -16.37 18.48
CA ILE A 488 -17.57 -15.06 19.13
C ILE A 488 -18.97 -14.51 19.46
N GLN A 489 -19.97 -14.78 18.64
CA GLN A 489 -21.33 -14.30 18.88
C GLN A 489 -21.93 -14.92 20.15
N GLU A 490 -21.75 -16.22 20.35
CA GLU A 490 -22.27 -16.91 21.54
C GLU A 490 -21.57 -16.42 22.80
N ALA A 491 -20.24 -16.27 22.76
CA ALA A 491 -19.48 -15.71 23.88
C ALA A 491 -19.98 -14.31 24.27
N LEU A 492 -20.16 -13.41 23.28
CA LEU A 492 -20.67 -12.07 23.53
C LEU A 492 -22.13 -12.05 24.03
N LEU A 493 -23.00 -12.93 23.53
CA LEU A 493 -24.38 -13.07 24.00
C LEU A 493 -24.44 -13.54 25.46
N GLN A 494 -23.56 -14.46 25.86
CA GLN A 494 -23.44 -14.91 27.25
C GLN A 494 -22.98 -13.79 28.17
N LEU A 495 -22.01 -12.97 27.74
CA LEU A 495 -21.61 -11.77 28.49
C LEU A 495 -22.75 -10.76 28.60
N GLN A 496 -23.52 -10.60 27.52
CA GLN A 496 -24.68 -9.72 27.54
C GLN A 496 -25.78 -10.24 28.50
N ALA A 497 -25.97 -11.56 28.58
CA ALA A 497 -26.89 -12.19 29.53
C ALA A 497 -26.45 -11.98 30.99
N LYS A 498 -25.15 -12.02 31.28
CA LYS A 498 -24.60 -11.72 32.62
C LYS A 498 -24.85 -10.26 33.05
N SER A 499 -24.99 -9.33 32.09
CA SER A 499 -25.35 -7.94 32.36
C SER A 499 -26.85 -7.71 32.61
N MET A 500 -27.67 -8.76 32.61
CA MET A 500 -29.10 -8.65 32.93
C MET A 500 -29.31 -8.54 34.45
N LEU A 501 -30.15 -7.60 34.87
CA LEU A 501 -30.48 -7.40 36.28
C LEU A 501 -31.29 -8.60 36.82
N PRO A 502 -30.95 -9.17 38.01
CA PRO A 502 -31.60 -10.39 38.53
C PRO A 502 -33.13 -10.29 38.69
N SER A 503 -33.63 -9.07 38.91
CA SER A 503 -35.03 -8.79 39.28
C SER A 503 -35.85 -8.15 38.15
N SER A 504 -35.25 -7.93 36.98
CA SER A 504 -35.90 -7.24 35.85
C SER A 504 -35.36 -7.74 34.51
N SER A 505 -36.19 -7.77 33.46
CA SER A 505 -35.73 -8.04 32.08
C SER A 505 -34.98 -6.85 31.45
N GLN A 506 -34.24 -6.09 32.25
CA GLN A 506 -33.48 -4.91 31.86
C GLN A 506 -31.98 -5.20 31.97
N TYR A 507 -31.19 -4.58 31.11
CA TYR A 507 -29.74 -4.75 31.04
C TYR A 507 -29.04 -3.55 31.68
N VAL A 508 -27.89 -3.80 32.30
CA VAL A 508 -26.94 -2.74 32.68
C VAL A 508 -26.37 -2.12 31.39
N ILE A 509 -26.40 -0.79 31.33
CA ILE A 509 -25.91 -0.02 30.17
C ILE A 509 -24.64 0.71 30.56
N ASP A 510 -23.51 0.17 30.12
CA ASP A 510 -22.17 0.72 30.20
C ASP A 510 -21.49 0.71 28.81
N ALA A 511 -20.30 1.30 28.70
CA ALA A 511 -19.56 1.38 27.43
C ALA A 511 -19.29 0.01 26.80
N CYS A 512 -18.99 -1.01 27.61
CA CYS A 512 -18.75 -2.38 27.14
C CYS A 512 -20.03 -3.03 26.62
N SER A 513 -21.15 -2.90 27.33
CA SER A 513 -22.46 -3.41 26.92
C SER A 513 -22.94 -2.77 25.61
N MET A 514 -22.64 -1.49 25.39
CA MET A 514 -22.97 -0.77 24.15
C MET A 514 -22.12 -1.25 22.98
N GLU A 515 -20.80 -1.40 23.18
CA GLU A 515 -19.90 -1.91 22.14
C GLU A 515 -20.20 -3.39 21.82
N ARG A 516 -20.50 -4.23 22.83
CA ARG A 516 -20.97 -5.62 22.64
C ARG A 516 -22.24 -5.67 21.79
N ASN A 517 -23.25 -4.87 22.15
CA ASN A 517 -24.50 -4.79 21.39
C ASN A 517 -24.24 -4.33 19.94
N HIS A 518 -23.35 -3.36 19.73
CA HIS A 518 -22.93 -2.92 18.40
C HIS A 518 -22.32 -4.07 17.58
N VAL A 519 -21.38 -4.83 18.14
CA VAL A 519 -20.75 -5.98 17.46
C VAL A 519 -21.78 -7.07 17.15
N LEU A 520 -22.67 -7.41 18.10
CA LEU A 520 -23.71 -8.44 17.91
C LEU A 520 -24.67 -8.07 16.78
N VAL A 521 -25.17 -6.83 16.75
CA VAL A 521 -26.05 -6.37 15.64
C VAL A 521 -25.28 -6.34 14.32
N ARG A 522 -24.05 -5.82 14.34
CA ARG A 522 -23.20 -5.69 13.15
C ARG A 522 -22.91 -7.03 12.48
N THR A 523 -22.64 -8.05 13.28
CA THR A 523 -22.29 -9.40 12.80
C THR A 523 -23.52 -10.24 12.45
N TYR A 524 -24.72 -9.86 12.91
CA TYR A 524 -25.96 -10.57 12.60
C TYR A 524 -26.66 -10.06 11.34
N PHE A 525 -26.87 -8.74 11.21
CA PHE A 525 -27.53 -8.11 10.07
C PHE A 525 -26.50 -7.58 9.09
N VAL A 526 -26.39 -8.15 7.89
CA VAL A 526 -25.59 -7.57 6.80
C VAL A 526 -26.39 -6.47 6.10
N GLY A 527 -25.73 -5.41 5.67
CA GLY A 527 -26.35 -4.35 4.88
C GLY A 527 -25.67 -2.98 5.01
N GLY A 528 -26.00 -2.09 4.10
CA GLY A 528 -25.53 -0.70 4.08
C GLY A 528 -26.25 0.21 5.10
N PRO A 529 -25.82 1.49 5.22
CA PRO A 529 -26.46 2.48 6.10
C PRO A 529 -27.95 2.73 5.79
N THR A 530 -28.36 2.47 4.55
CA THR A 530 -29.75 2.58 4.08
C THR A 530 -30.61 1.34 4.38
N GLU A 531 -30.00 0.23 4.81
CA GLU A 531 -30.68 -1.06 5.03
C GLU A 531 -30.76 -1.42 6.51
N ARG A 532 -29.71 -1.08 7.27
CA ARG A 532 -29.65 -1.30 8.72
C ARG A 532 -29.22 -0.06 9.49
N ASN A 533 -29.62 -0.01 10.75
CA ASN A 533 -29.19 0.98 11.72
C ASN A 533 -28.37 0.29 12.81
N LEU A 534 -27.09 0.65 12.93
CA LEU A 534 -26.22 0.08 13.97
C LEU A 534 -26.45 0.81 15.30
N PRO A 535 -26.41 0.10 16.45
CA PRO A 535 -26.52 0.74 17.75
C PRO A 535 -25.45 1.83 17.93
N PRO A 536 -25.78 2.95 18.60
CA PRO A 536 -24.78 3.95 18.98
C PRO A 536 -23.75 3.33 19.93
N ARG A 537 -22.54 3.90 19.93
CA ARG A 537 -21.40 3.43 20.75
C ARG A 537 -21.15 4.28 21.98
N THR A 538 -21.91 5.38 22.13
CA THR A 538 -21.82 6.34 23.23
C THR A 538 -23.22 6.77 23.62
N LEU A 539 -23.44 7.05 24.90
CA LEU A 539 -24.70 7.61 25.38
C LEU A 539 -24.84 9.07 24.90
N SER A 540 -26.00 9.43 24.35
CA SER A 540 -26.29 10.83 24.00
C SER A 540 -26.59 11.61 25.28
N ASN A 541 -25.97 12.79 25.43
CA ASN A 541 -26.21 13.69 26.57
C ASN A 541 -27.56 14.43 26.47
N ASP A 542 -28.27 14.31 25.34
CA ASP A 542 -29.53 15.00 25.12
C ASP A 542 -30.65 14.31 25.91
N SER A 543 -31.20 15.04 26.87
CA SER A 543 -32.14 14.61 27.91
C SER A 543 -33.59 14.47 27.43
N ASN A 544 -33.86 14.65 26.13
CA ASN A 544 -35.19 14.51 25.55
C ASN A 544 -35.23 13.29 24.63
N GLU A 545 -35.96 12.27 25.10
CA GLU A 545 -36.30 10.99 24.45
C GLU A 545 -35.27 9.86 24.55
N ALA A 546 -35.55 9.02 25.54
CA ALA A 546 -35.14 7.64 25.72
C ALA A 546 -35.46 6.73 24.52
N ASN A 547 -34.79 6.92 23.38
CA ASN A 547 -34.60 5.86 22.40
C ASN A 547 -33.35 5.05 22.77
N ILE A 548 -33.38 4.44 23.96
CA ILE A 548 -32.39 3.42 24.31
C ILE A 548 -32.61 2.26 23.36
N VAL A 549 -31.65 2.08 22.47
CA VAL A 549 -31.65 1.02 21.47
C VAL A 549 -31.67 -0.34 22.19
N PRO A 550 -32.58 -1.27 21.85
CA PRO A 550 -32.89 -2.43 22.68
C PRO A 550 -31.73 -3.42 22.73
N ILE A 551 -31.14 -3.58 23.91
CA ILE A 551 -30.13 -4.60 24.19
C ILE A 551 -30.80 -5.98 24.25
N PHE A 552 -30.10 -7.01 23.77
CA PHE A 552 -30.57 -8.39 23.74
C PHE A 552 -29.44 -9.37 24.07
N SER A 553 -29.79 -10.57 24.54
CA SER A 553 -28.83 -11.64 24.83
C SER A 553 -29.16 -12.96 24.13
N THR A 554 -30.11 -12.94 23.18
CA THR A 554 -30.44 -14.09 22.33
C THR A 554 -30.69 -13.63 20.89
N TYR A 555 -30.37 -14.50 19.93
CA TYR A 555 -30.72 -14.27 18.53
C TYR A 555 -32.08 -14.87 18.17
N PRO A 556 -32.79 -14.31 17.16
CA PRO A 556 -32.43 -13.13 16.36
C PRO A 556 -32.56 -11.79 17.12
N PRO A 557 -31.75 -10.76 16.79
CA PRO A 557 -31.93 -9.43 17.36
C PRO A 557 -33.30 -8.84 16.99
N PRO A 558 -33.85 -7.92 17.80
CA PRO A 558 -35.09 -7.19 17.47
C PRO A 558 -35.01 -6.51 16.09
N SER A 559 -35.98 -6.75 15.20
CA SER A 559 -35.93 -6.15 13.86
C SER A 559 -36.04 -4.62 13.88
N LYS A 560 -36.82 -4.04 14.80
CA LYS A 560 -36.84 -2.58 15.05
C LYS A 560 -36.07 -2.31 16.34
N PRO A 561 -35.19 -1.29 16.40
CA PRO A 561 -34.90 -0.26 15.39
C PRO A 561 -33.73 -0.62 14.44
N TYR A 562 -33.22 -1.85 14.46
CA TYR A 562 -31.98 -2.23 13.76
C TYR A 562 -32.11 -2.38 12.25
N LEU A 563 -33.30 -2.63 11.75
CA LEU A 563 -33.60 -2.72 10.33
C LEU A 563 -34.51 -1.57 9.93
N HIS A 564 -34.20 -0.94 8.81
CA HIS A 564 -35.12 0.00 8.20
C HIS A 564 -36.31 -0.81 7.68
N CYS A 565 -37.47 -0.58 8.28
CA CYS A 565 -38.71 -1.10 7.75
C CYS A 565 -39.07 -0.18 6.60
N ASP A 566 -38.82 -0.59 5.35
CA ASP A 566 -39.27 0.17 4.18
C ASP A 566 -40.78 0.40 4.28
N SER A 567 -41.16 1.56 4.80
CA SER A 567 -42.35 2.25 4.32
C SER A 567 -42.14 2.41 2.83
N THR A 568 -42.97 1.74 2.06
CA THR A 568 -42.95 1.69 0.60
C THR A 568 -43.01 3.11 0.02
N VAL A 569 -41.86 3.77 -0.14
CA VAL A 569 -41.73 4.82 -1.13
C VAL A 569 -41.72 4.08 -2.45
N LYS A 570 -42.90 3.83 -3.02
CA LYS A 570 -43.01 3.45 -4.43
C LYS A 570 -42.47 4.65 -5.23
N PRO A 571 -41.31 4.55 -5.89
CA PRO A 571 -40.99 5.54 -6.90
C PRO A 571 -41.96 5.26 -8.06
N ASN A 572 -42.82 6.23 -8.34
CA ASN A 572 -43.63 6.22 -9.56
C ASN A 572 -42.71 6.62 -10.74
N VAL A 573 -42.37 5.65 -11.61
CA VAL A 573 -42.13 5.74 -13.08
C VAL A 573 -40.98 6.65 -13.60
N PRO A 574 -40.27 6.36 -14.73
CA PRO A 574 -40.14 5.13 -15.55
C PRO A 574 -38.70 4.56 -15.57
N ASP A 575 -38.59 3.22 -15.58
CA ASP A 575 -37.38 2.49 -16.02
C ASP A 575 -37.42 2.23 -17.56
N ASP A 576 -38.27 2.94 -18.31
CA ASP A 576 -38.69 2.53 -19.66
C ASP A 576 -37.53 2.53 -20.66
N ASP A 577 -36.65 3.54 -20.66
CA ASP A 577 -35.64 3.67 -21.71
C ASP A 577 -34.57 2.55 -21.67
N LEU A 578 -34.10 2.17 -20.47
CA LEU A 578 -33.14 1.07 -20.33
C LEU A 578 -33.83 -0.28 -20.54
N CYS A 579 -35.03 -0.49 -20.00
CA CYS A 579 -35.79 -1.71 -20.26
C CYS A 579 -36.07 -1.88 -21.76
N GLN A 580 -36.57 -0.84 -22.41
CA GLN A 580 -36.88 -0.82 -23.84
C GLN A 580 -35.63 -1.05 -24.68
N HIS A 581 -34.48 -0.51 -24.27
CA HIS A 581 -33.21 -0.75 -24.96
C HIS A 581 -32.71 -2.19 -24.80
N LEU A 582 -32.87 -2.80 -23.62
CA LEU A 582 -32.56 -4.22 -23.39
C LEU A 582 -33.53 -5.18 -24.11
N GLU A 583 -34.80 -4.79 -24.25
CA GLU A 583 -35.81 -5.54 -25.02
C GLU A 583 -35.71 -5.30 -26.53
N SER A 584 -34.91 -4.32 -26.96
CA SER A 584 -34.75 -3.98 -28.37
C SER A 584 -34.10 -5.14 -29.14
N LYS A 585 -34.49 -5.32 -30.40
CA LYS A 585 -33.89 -6.31 -31.31
C LYS A 585 -32.65 -5.78 -32.03
N GLU A 586 -32.06 -4.69 -31.53
CA GLU A 586 -30.82 -4.16 -32.10
C GLU A 586 -29.70 -5.21 -31.95
N PRO A 587 -28.82 -5.37 -32.94
CA PRO A 587 -27.68 -6.26 -32.78
C PRO A 587 -26.79 -5.75 -31.64
N HIS A 588 -26.36 -6.66 -30.76
CA HIS A 588 -25.44 -6.42 -29.65
C HIS A 588 -24.04 -6.00 -30.14
N SER A 589 -23.95 -4.79 -30.68
CA SER A 589 -22.76 -4.17 -31.25
C SER A 589 -22.04 -3.26 -30.25
N GLY A 590 -20.86 -2.72 -30.63
CA GLY A 590 -20.17 -1.71 -29.83
C GLY A 590 -21.00 -0.43 -29.59
N GLU A 591 -21.86 -0.05 -30.55
CA GLU A 591 -22.78 1.09 -30.41
C GLU A 591 -23.89 0.81 -29.41
N TRP A 592 -24.43 -0.42 -29.40
CA TRP A 592 -25.39 -0.88 -28.40
C TRP A 592 -24.81 -0.79 -26.99
N LEU A 593 -23.56 -1.26 -26.80
CA LEU A 593 -22.83 -1.15 -25.53
C LEU A 593 -22.61 0.30 -25.09
N GLY A 594 -22.24 1.18 -26.03
CA GLY A 594 -22.06 2.60 -25.76
C GLY A 594 -23.36 3.26 -25.27
N LYS A 595 -24.48 2.96 -25.92
CA LYS A 595 -25.81 3.45 -25.53
C LYS A 595 -26.26 2.87 -24.17
N CYS A 596 -26.07 1.57 -23.94
CA CYS A 596 -26.28 0.92 -22.65
C CYS A 596 -25.51 1.62 -21.53
N ARG A 597 -24.21 1.87 -21.73
CA ARG A 597 -23.35 2.53 -20.75
C ARG A 597 -23.87 3.91 -20.38
N ASN A 598 -24.28 4.72 -21.37
CA ASN A 598 -24.82 6.05 -21.14
C ASN A 598 -26.14 6.01 -20.34
N LEU A 599 -27.03 5.07 -20.67
CA LEU A 599 -28.30 4.88 -19.96
C LEU A 599 -28.08 4.44 -18.50
N VAL A 600 -27.15 3.51 -18.26
CA VAL A 600 -26.79 3.07 -16.90
C VAL A 600 -26.17 4.23 -16.11
N VAL A 601 -25.23 4.99 -16.69
CA VAL A 601 -24.64 6.16 -16.02
C VAL A 601 -25.71 7.19 -15.69
N SER A 602 -26.64 7.48 -16.61
CA SER A 602 -27.76 8.39 -16.37
C SER A 602 -28.66 7.89 -15.23
N ALA A 603 -28.97 6.59 -15.20
CA ALA A 603 -29.81 5.99 -14.17
C ALA A 603 -29.16 5.99 -12.78
N VAL A 604 -27.84 5.76 -12.70
CA VAL A 604 -27.09 5.73 -11.43
C VAL A 604 -26.78 7.14 -10.90
N THR A 605 -26.60 8.12 -11.78
CA THR A 605 -26.28 9.51 -11.38
C THR A 605 -27.50 10.34 -11.00
N SER A 606 -28.70 9.94 -11.43
CA SER A 606 -29.93 10.62 -11.03
C SER A 606 -30.39 10.15 -9.65
N SER A 607 -30.61 11.10 -8.74
CA SER A 607 -30.98 10.84 -7.33
C SER A 607 -32.36 10.19 -7.13
N GLN A 608 -33.11 9.94 -8.21
CA GLN A 608 -34.51 9.53 -8.19
C GLN A 608 -34.77 8.14 -8.77
N THR A 609 -33.80 7.51 -9.46
CA THR A 609 -33.96 6.19 -10.09
C THR A 609 -33.30 5.08 -9.29
N ARG A 610 -34.08 4.05 -8.95
CA ARG A 610 -33.56 2.75 -8.49
C ARG A 610 -33.90 1.73 -9.57
N LEU A 611 -32.87 1.11 -10.17
CA LEU A 611 -33.05 0.05 -11.16
C LEU A 611 -33.84 -1.11 -10.55
N LYS A 612 -34.91 -1.53 -11.22
CA LYS A 612 -35.64 -2.76 -10.84
C LYS A 612 -34.71 -3.99 -10.95
N GLY A 613 -34.82 -4.91 -9.99
CA GLY A 613 -34.00 -6.13 -9.97
C GLY A 613 -34.08 -6.97 -11.25
N LYS A 614 -35.26 -7.07 -11.89
CA LYS A 614 -35.41 -7.78 -13.18
C LYS A 614 -34.57 -7.18 -14.30
N VAL A 615 -34.52 -5.85 -14.37
CA VAL A 615 -33.76 -5.10 -15.38
C VAL A 615 -32.26 -5.31 -15.18
N LEU A 616 -31.82 -5.37 -13.91
CA LEU A 616 -30.43 -5.66 -13.58
C LEU A 616 -30.02 -7.07 -14.00
N VAL A 617 -30.89 -8.07 -13.82
CA VAL A 617 -30.65 -9.45 -14.27
C VAL A 617 -30.48 -9.49 -15.79
N GLU A 618 -31.43 -8.92 -16.54
CA GLU A 618 -31.39 -8.89 -18.01
C GLU A 618 -30.15 -8.13 -18.53
N LEU A 619 -29.82 -7.00 -17.89
CA LEU A 619 -28.62 -6.23 -18.21
C LEU A 619 -27.35 -7.07 -18.06
N LEU A 620 -27.19 -7.78 -16.94
CA LEU A 620 -26.01 -8.59 -16.67
C LEU A 620 -25.88 -9.79 -17.61
N GLU A 621 -26.99 -10.47 -17.90
CA GLU A 621 -27.02 -11.60 -18.86
C GLU A 621 -26.59 -11.14 -20.26
N GLN A 622 -27.17 -10.03 -20.74
CA GLN A 622 -26.85 -9.50 -22.07
C GLN A 622 -25.43 -8.94 -22.13
N LEU A 623 -24.97 -8.16 -21.14
CA LEU A 623 -23.61 -7.60 -21.14
C LEU A 623 -22.55 -8.69 -21.18
N VAL A 624 -22.70 -9.75 -20.36
CA VAL A 624 -21.75 -10.86 -20.39
C VAL A 624 -21.78 -11.56 -21.74
N GLU A 625 -22.95 -11.73 -22.36
CA GLU A 625 -23.06 -12.30 -23.71
C GLU A 625 -22.35 -11.44 -24.77
N VAL A 626 -22.54 -10.12 -24.77
CA VAL A 626 -21.85 -9.22 -25.72
C VAL A 626 -20.34 -9.27 -25.52
N HIS A 627 -19.88 -9.12 -24.28
CA HIS A 627 -18.46 -9.10 -23.95
C HIS A 627 -17.77 -10.45 -24.20
N SER A 628 -18.48 -11.57 -24.05
CA SER A 628 -17.94 -12.91 -24.36
C SER A 628 -17.63 -13.07 -25.86
N ASN A 629 -18.32 -12.32 -26.73
CA ASN A 629 -18.08 -12.32 -28.17
C ASN A 629 -16.98 -11.32 -28.60
N ASN A 630 -16.48 -10.49 -27.69
CA ASN A 630 -15.40 -9.53 -27.96
C ASN A 630 -14.04 -10.13 -27.56
N ALA A 631 -13.14 -10.32 -28.52
CA ALA A 631 -11.81 -10.90 -28.29
C ALA A 631 -10.90 -10.06 -27.37
N GLU A 632 -11.11 -8.75 -27.26
CA GLU A 632 -10.33 -7.89 -26.34
C GLU A 632 -10.77 -8.05 -24.88
N GLU A 633 -12.00 -8.47 -24.64
CA GLU A 633 -12.60 -8.62 -23.31
C GLU A 633 -12.62 -10.08 -22.86
N ALA A 634 -12.89 -11.01 -23.78
CA ALA A 634 -12.90 -12.46 -23.56
C ALA A 634 -11.50 -13.06 -23.77
N ILE A 635 -10.54 -12.63 -22.94
CA ILE A 635 -9.14 -13.05 -23.07
C ILE A 635 -8.91 -14.49 -22.55
N PHE A 636 -9.75 -14.97 -21.62
CA PHE A 636 -9.59 -16.31 -21.04
C PHE A 636 -10.38 -17.36 -21.81
N PRO A 637 -9.84 -18.57 -21.99
CA PRO A 637 -10.57 -19.66 -22.61
C PRO A 637 -11.77 -20.06 -21.74
N LEU A 638 -12.93 -20.24 -22.38
CA LEU A 638 -14.09 -20.81 -21.72
C LEU A 638 -13.88 -22.32 -21.59
N ILE A 639 -13.61 -22.77 -20.37
CA ILE A 639 -13.32 -24.18 -20.07
C ILE A 639 -14.65 -24.90 -19.78
N ASP A 640 -14.96 -25.96 -20.51
CA ASP A 640 -16.20 -26.70 -20.29
C ASP A 640 -16.28 -27.32 -18.89
N PHE A 641 -17.45 -27.19 -18.26
CA PHE A 641 -17.71 -27.83 -16.97
C PHE A 641 -18.12 -29.30 -17.18
N SER A 642 -17.26 -30.23 -16.75
CA SER A 642 -17.48 -31.68 -16.86
C SER A 642 -18.02 -32.35 -15.58
N GLY A 643 -18.43 -31.56 -14.57
CA GLY A 643 -18.86 -32.11 -13.28
C GLY A 643 -20.23 -32.78 -13.35
N SER A 644 -20.27 -34.10 -13.16
CA SER A 644 -21.51 -34.86 -12.97
C SER A 644 -22.09 -34.65 -11.56
N GLU A 645 -23.39 -34.95 -11.37
CA GLU A 645 -24.03 -34.92 -10.04
C GLU A 645 -23.30 -35.78 -9.00
N THR A 646 -22.66 -36.87 -9.43
CA THR A 646 -21.86 -37.74 -8.56
C THR A 646 -20.60 -37.04 -8.03
N ILE A 647 -19.94 -36.22 -8.86
CA ILE A 647 -18.77 -35.43 -8.44
C ILE A 647 -19.22 -34.36 -7.44
N LEU A 648 -20.32 -33.66 -7.73
CA LEU A 648 -20.86 -32.61 -6.85
C LEU A 648 -21.27 -33.13 -5.47
N LYS A 649 -21.71 -34.38 -5.36
CA LYS A 649 -21.99 -35.03 -4.07
C LYS A 649 -20.73 -35.20 -3.21
N GLY A 650 -19.58 -35.46 -3.84
CA GLY A 650 -18.29 -35.58 -3.16
C GLY A 650 -17.63 -34.25 -2.79
N VAL A 651 -18.11 -33.13 -3.32
CA VAL A 651 -17.59 -31.79 -2.96
C VAL A 651 -18.20 -31.34 -1.64
N GLU A 652 -17.35 -31.13 -0.63
CA GLU A 652 -17.76 -30.58 0.66
C GLU A 652 -17.43 -29.09 0.77
N LEU A 653 -18.34 -28.35 1.43
CA LEU A 653 -18.14 -26.96 1.80
C LEU A 653 -17.66 -26.91 3.25
N SER A 654 -16.71 -26.02 3.55
CA SER A 654 -16.22 -25.85 4.92
C SER A 654 -17.31 -25.28 5.84
N GLN A 655 -17.14 -25.39 7.16
CA GLN A 655 -18.06 -24.79 8.12
C GLN A 655 -18.17 -23.26 7.94
N GLN A 656 -17.05 -22.62 7.64
CA GLN A 656 -16.99 -21.20 7.31
C GLN A 656 -17.87 -20.87 6.09
N GLN A 657 -17.80 -21.69 5.04
CA GLN A 657 -18.62 -21.51 3.84
C GLN A 657 -20.11 -21.71 4.13
N LEU A 658 -20.48 -22.72 4.94
CA LEU A 658 -21.86 -22.95 5.35
C LEU A 658 -22.43 -21.80 6.19
N LEU A 659 -21.59 -21.15 7.00
CA LEU A 659 -21.97 -19.94 7.74
C LEU A 659 -22.21 -18.76 6.78
N GLY A 660 -21.36 -18.59 5.76
CA GLY A 660 -21.55 -17.62 4.68
C GLY A 660 -22.86 -17.83 3.90
N VAL A 661 -23.23 -19.09 3.63
CA VAL A 661 -24.54 -19.44 3.03
C VAL A 661 -25.68 -18.97 3.90
N LYS A 662 -25.66 -19.30 5.20
CA LYS A 662 -26.71 -18.88 6.16
C LYS A 662 -26.84 -17.36 6.21
N MET A 663 -25.71 -16.64 6.18
CA MET A 663 -25.68 -15.19 6.16
C MET A 663 -26.29 -14.61 4.88
N SER A 664 -25.90 -15.15 3.71
CA SER A 664 -26.39 -14.71 2.40
C SER A 664 -27.90 -14.94 2.24
N ILE A 665 -28.40 -16.11 2.64
CA ILE A 665 -29.83 -16.44 2.62
C ILE A 665 -30.62 -15.52 3.56
N ARG A 666 -30.11 -15.24 4.76
CA ARG A 666 -30.72 -14.30 5.70
C ARG A 666 -30.81 -12.90 5.09
N TYR A 667 -29.74 -12.43 4.46
CA TYR A 667 -29.70 -11.12 3.82
C TYR A 667 -30.69 -11.03 2.64
N GLY A 668 -30.72 -12.01 1.74
CA GLY A 668 -31.68 -12.06 0.64
C GLY A 668 -33.14 -12.09 1.10
N SER A 669 -33.40 -12.79 2.21
CA SER A 669 -34.72 -12.83 2.84
C SER A 669 -35.12 -11.49 3.47
N HIS A 670 -34.17 -10.78 4.08
CA HIS A 670 -34.40 -9.44 4.63
C HIS A 670 -34.77 -8.44 3.52
N LEU A 671 -34.08 -8.52 2.38
CA LEU A 671 -34.36 -7.72 1.18
C LEU A 671 -35.62 -8.16 0.41
N LYS A 672 -36.28 -9.24 0.85
CA LYS A 672 -37.47 -9.82 0.19
C LYS A 672 -37.23 -10.21 -1.28
N LEU A 673 -35.99 -10.59 -1.63
CA LEU A 673 -35.64 -11.08 -2.97
C LEU A 673 -36.26 -12.46 -3.21
N PHE A 674 -36.29 -13.29 -2.17
CA PHE A 674 -36.92 -14.60 -2.12
C PHE A 674 -37.32 -14.92 -0.68
N GLN A 675 -38.14 -15.95 -0.50
CA GLN A 675 -38.50 -16.44 0.85
C GLN A 675 -37.35 -17.27 1.44
N SER A 676 -37.09 -17.10 2.74
CA SER A 676 -36.17 -17.99 3.46
C SER A 676 -36.76 -19.39 3.55
N ASN A 677 -36.35 -20.28 2.66
CA ASN A 677 -36.74 -21.67 2.67
C ASN A 677 -35.50 -22.58 2.53
N ALA A 678 -35.66 -23.86 2.90
CA ALA A 678 -34.58 -24.84 2.79
C ALA A 678 -34.12 -25.04 1.34
N GLU A 679 -35.01 -24.81 0.37
CA GLU A 679 -34.75 -24.91 -1.06
C GLU A 679 -33.70 -23.90 -1.53
N ASN A 680 -33.86 -22.61 -1.21
CA ASN A 680 -32.89 -21.57 -1.58
C ASN A 680 -31.52 -21.79 -0.92
N ASN A 681 -31.50 -22.31 0.30
CA ASN A 681 -30.26 -22.72 0.96
C ASN A 681 -29.57 -23.85 0.16
N ASN A 682 -30.32 -24.90 -0.19
CA ASN A 682 -29.80 -26.01 -0.98
C ASN A 682 -29.33 -25.57 -2.38
N ASN A 683 -30.06 -24.66 -3.03
CA ASN A 683 -29.71 -24.10 -4.34
C ASN A 683 -28.40 -23.33 -4.28
N LEU A 684 -28.20 -22.48 -3.26
CA LEU A 684 -26.94 -21.76 -3.08
C LEU A 684 -25.79 -22.70 -2.74
N VAL A 685 -26.01 -23.71 -1.88
CA VAL A 685 -25.01 -24.75 -1.60
C VAL A 685 -24.60 -25.48 -2.88
N LEU A 686 -25.58 -25.88 -3.70
CA LEU A 686 -25.32 -26.57 -4.97
C LEU A 686 -24.54 -25.69 -5.95
N LEU A 687 -24.93 -24.42 -6.08
CA LEU A 687 -24.22 -23.43 -6.90
C LEU A 687 -22.75 -23.29 -6.45
N LEU A 688 -22.50 -23.12 -5.15
CA LEU A 688 -21.14 -22.98 -4.61
C LEU A 688 -20.31 -24.25 -4.80
N LYS A 689 -20.90 -25.44 -4.66
CA LYS A 689 -20.21 -26.70 -4.98
C LYS A 689 -19.83 -26.77 -6.46
N LYS A 690 -20.73 -26.35 -7.35
CA LYS A 690 -20.50 -26.30 -8.80
C LYS A 690 -19.37 -25.33 -9.15
N VAL A 691 -19.41 -24.12 -8.59
CA VAL A 691 -18.36 -23.11 -8.71
C VAL A 691 -17.02 -23.62 -8.19
N LYS A 692 -16.97 -24.18 -6.98
CA LYS A 692 -15.75 -24.74 -6.39
C LYS A 692 -15.13 -25.79 -7.30
N CYS A 693 -15.94 -26.75 -7.77
CA CYS A 693 -15.49 -27.79 -8.69
C CYS A 693 -14.97 -27.22 -10.02
N PHE A 694 -15.67 -26.22 -10.57
CA PHE A 694 -15.28 -25.53 -11.80
C PHE A 694 -13.93 -24.79 -11.67
N LEU A 695 -13.76 -24.02 -10.60
CA LEU A 695 -12.55 -23.24 -10.36
C LEU A 695 -11.35 -24.14 -10.02
N GLN A 696 -11.56 -25.25 -9.31
CA GLN A 696 -10.49 -26.24 -9.07
C GLN A 696 -9.90 -26.82 -10.36
N GLY A 697 -10.68 -26.90 -11.44
CA GLY A 697 -10.18 -27.29 -12.76
C GLY A 697 -9.25 -26.24 -13.42
N GLN A 698 -9.24 -25.01 -12.90
CA GLN A 698 -8.49 -23.86 -13.41
C GLN A 698 -7.39 -23.40 -12.44
N GLN A 699 -7.17 -24.15 -11.35
CA GLN A 699 -6.23 -23.81 -10.30
C GLN A 699 -5.08 -24.82 -10.24
N HIS A 700 -3.90 -24.35 -9.86
CA HIS A 700 -2.80 -25.24 -9.54
C HIS A 700 -3.23 -26.13 -8.36
N ARG A 701 -3.00 -27.43 -8.46
CA ARG A 701 -3.13 -28.31 -7.30
C ARG A 701 -2.06 -27.89 -6.31
N ALA A 702 -2.47 -27.57 -5.09
CA ALA A 702 -1.56 -27.16 -4.04
C ALA A 702 -0.48 -28.24 -3.87
N SER A 703 0.78 -27.84 -4.09
CA SER A 703 1.92 -28.50 -3.47
C SER A 703 1.97 -27.99 -2.03
N GLU A 704 2.47 -28.80 -1.07
CA GLU A 704 2.64 -28.37 0.32
C GLU A 704 3.33 -27.00 0.35
N SER A 705 2.57 -25.96 0.69
CA SER A 705 3.07 -24.61 0.85
C SER A 705 3.41 -24.42 2.32
N ALA A 706 4.45 -23.62 2.58
CA ALA A 706 4.72 -23.16 3.93
C ALA A 706 3.60 -22.24 4.47
N MET A 707 2.70 -21.74 3.60
CA MET A 707 1.67 -20.76 3.92
C MET A 707 0.29 -21.41 4.01
N ASN A 708 -0.41 -21.22 5.12
CA ASN A 708 -1.72 -21.83 5.36
C ASN A 708 -2.78 -21.35 4.37
N PHE A 709 -2.76 -20.07 4.00
CA PHE A 709 -3.73 -19.50 3.06
C PHE A 709 -3.64 -20.12 1.65
N LEU A 710 -2.47 -20.62 1.25
CA LEU A 710 -2.22 -21.16 -0.09
C LEU A 710 -2.29 -22.69 -0.18
N ASN A 711 -2.46 -23.38 0.96
CA ASN A 711 -2.41 -24.85 1.03
C ASN A 711 -3.63 -25.56 0.41
N ASP A 712 -4.75 -24.85 0.24
CA ASP A 712 -6.02 -25.44 -0.19
C ASP A 712 -6.76 -24.53 -1.18
N TYR A 713 -8.00 -24.91 -1.50
CA TYR A 713 -8.98 -24.01 -2.13
C TYR A 713 -9.09 -22.70 -1.34
N TYR A 714 -9.49 -21.63 -2.02
CA TYR A 714 -9.67 -20.30 -1.44
C TYR A 714 -10.35 -20.38 -0.05
N PRO A 715 -9.69 -19.92 1.03
CA PRO A 715 -10.16 -20.13 2.39
C PRO A 715 -11.36 -19.25 2.78
N GLY A 716 -11.59 -18.15 2.04
CA GLY A 716 -12.73 -17.27 2.25
C GLY A 716 -14.05 -17.83 1.68
N TYR A 717 -15.11 -17.06 1.87
CA TYR A 717 -16.41 -17.35 1.26
C TYR A 717 -16.54 -16.67 -0.11
N ASP A 718 -17.20 -17.35 -1.06
CA ASP A 718 -17.43 -16.77 -2.39
C ASP A 718 -18.59 -15.76 -2.35
N TRP A 719 -18.27 -14.55 -1.89
CA TRP A 719 -19.20 -13.42 -1.84
C TRP A 719 -19.69 -13.02 -3.22
N PHE A 720 -18.87 -13.17 -4.27
CA PHE A 720 -19.24 -12.81 -5.63
C PHE A 720 -20.34 -13.75 -6.17
N ALA A 721 -20.13 -15.07 -6.10
CA ALA A 721 -21.13 -16.04 -6.52
C ALA A 721 -22.44 -15.92 -5.73
N SER A 722 -22.34 -15.65 -4.42
CA SER A 722 -23.51 -15.43 -3.57
C SER A 722 -24.25 -14.14 -3.92
N THR A 723 -23.51 -13.06 -4.26
CA THR A 723 -24.11 -11.79 -4.68
C THR A 723 -24.82 -11.95 -6.03
N VAL A 724 -24.21 -12.67 -6.98
CA VAL A 724 -24.88 -13.04 -8.24
C VAL A 724 -26.16 -13.83 -7.95
N PHE A 725 -26.12 -14.81 -7.07
CA PHE A 725 -27.30 -15.56 -6.67
C PHE A 725 -28.43 -14.69 -6.11
N LEU A 726 -28.09 -13.69 -5.29
CA LEU A 726 -29.06 -12.71 -4.78
C LEU A 726 -29.62 -11.82 -5.89
N ILE A 727 -28.77 -11.31 -6.80
CA ILE A 727 -29.21 -10.50 -7.94
C ILE A 727 -30.17 -11.29 -8.83
N MET A 728 -29.88 -12.57 -9.05
CA MET A 728 -30.72 -13.51 -9.81
C MET A 728 -31.94 -14.02 -9.02
N ALA A 729 -32.31 -13.36 -7.91
CA ALA A 729 -33.47 -13.68 -7.08
C ALA A 729 -33.51 -15.15 -6.58
N GLY A 730 -32.34 -15.76 -6.36
CA GLY A 730 -32.22 -17.13 -5.88
C GLY A 730 -32.26 -18.21 -6.97
N ASP A 731 -32.22 -17.82 -8.25
CA ASP A 731 -32.16 -18.77 -9.37
C ASP A 731 -30.73 -19.31 -9.57
N GLY A 732 -30.52 -20.57 -9.17
CA GLY A 732 -29.22 -21.23 -9.26
C GLY A 732 -28.74 -21.47 -10.70
N GLU A 733 -29.65 -21.70 -11.66
CA GLU A 733 -29.27 -21.97 -13.06
C GLU A 733 -28.83 -20.70 -13.77
N LYS A 734 -29.59 -19.61 -13.62
CA LYS A 734 -29.20 -18.29 -14.16
C LYS A 734 -27.88 -17.82 -13.58
N SER A 735 -27.73 -17.97 -12.26
CA SER A 735 -26.48 -17.62 -11.56
C SER A 735 -25.29 -18.39 -12.11
N TRP A 736 -25.45 -19.71 -12.31
CA TRP A 736 -24.39 -20.52 -12.90
C TRP A 736 -24.06 -20.09 -14.33
N ASN A 737 -25.07 -19.88 -15.18
CA ASN A 737 -24.86 -19.49 -16.58
C ASN A 737 -24.13 -18.16 -16.69
N PHE A 738 -24.48 -17.19 -15.84
CA PHE A 738 -23.76 -15.93 -15.73
C PHE A 738 -22.30 -16.16 -15.32
N LEU A 739 -22.05 -16.85 -14.19
CA LEU A 739 -20.68 -17.07 -13.67
C LEU A 739 -19.79 -17.84 -14.66
N PHE A 740 -20.36 -18.83 -15.33
CA PHE A 740 -19.68 -19.62 -16.35
C PHE A 740 -19.20 -18.74 -17.51
N LYS A 741 -20.09 -17.98 -18.15
CA LYS A 741 -19.71 -17.08 -19.25
C LYS A 741 -18.79 -15.95 -18.76
N PHE A 742 -19.09 -15.37 -17.61
CA PHE A 742 -18.29 -14.30 -17.00
C PHE A 742 -16.83 -14.71 -16.80
N SER A 743 -16.56 -15.99 -16.55
CA SER A 743 -15.19 -16.52 -16.35
C SER A 743 -14.25 -16.34 -17.56
N CYS A 744 -14.76 -16.10 -18.78
CA CYS A 744 -13.91 -15.82 -19.94
C CYS A 744 -13.44 -14.35 -19.98
N LEU A 745 -14.10 -13.47 -19.23
CA LEU A 745 -13.88 -12.02 -19.29
C LEU A 745 -12.72 -11.57 -18.42
N VAL A 746 -12.01 -10.52 -18.85
CA VAL A 746 -10.95 -9.84 -18.09
C VAL A 746 -11.45 -9.34 -16.74
N SER A 747 -12.66 -8.78 -16.70
CA SER A 747 -13.32 -8.31 -15.48
C SER A 747 -13.45 -9.39 -14.38
N SER A 748 -13.50 -10.67 -14.76
CA SER A 748 -13.64 -11.77 -13.79
C SER A 748 -12.45 -11.94 -12.88
N VAL A 749 -11.26 -11.52 -13.31
CA VAL A 749 -10.06 -11.52 -12.48
C VAL A 749 -10.19 -10.51 -11.34
N TYR A 750 -10.83 -9.37 -11.57
CA TYR A 750 -10.90 -8.30 -10.57
C TYR A 750 -12.06 -8.46 -9.59
N LEU A 751 -13.19 -8.99 -10.06
CA LEU A 751 -14.42 -9.07 -9.27
C LEU A 751 -14.59 -10.42 -8.54
N TRP A 752 -13.95 -11.49 -9.01
CA TRP A 752 -14.16 -12.84 -8.51
C TRP A 752 -12.92 -13.40 -7.82
N THR A 753 -12.66 -12.97 -6.58
CA THR A 753 -11.45 -13.32 -5.81
C THR A 753 -11.13 -14.83 -5.74
N PRO A 754 -12.09 -15.75 -5.50
CA PRO A 754 -11.81 -17.18 -5.55
C PRO A 754 -11.23 -17.67 -6.89
N ARG A 755 -11.56 -17.03 -8.01
CA ARG A 755 -11.00 -17.37 -9.34
C ARG A 755 -9.54 -16.96 -9.48
N LEU A 756 -9.13 -15.88 -8.81
CA LEU A 756 -7.74 -15.41 -8.75
C LEU A 756 -6.83 -16.37 -7.96
N HIS A 757 -7.38 -16.97 -6.91
CA HIS A 757 -6.64 -17.84 -6.00
C HIS A 757 -6.00 -19.01 -6.76
N ALA A 758 -4.67 -19.11 -6.75
CA ALA A 758 -3.89 -20.17 -7.40
C ALA A 758 -4.24 -20.45 -8.88
N SER A 759 -4.72 -19.45 -9.63
CA SER A 759 -5.18 -19.64 -11.01
C SER A 759 -4.06 -19.99 -11.99
N VAL A 760 -4.31 -20.97 -12.87
CA VAL A 760 -3.40 -21.37 -13.98
C VAL A 760 -3.59 -20.47 -15.20
N CYS A 761 -4.80 -19.93 -15.37
CA CYS A 761 -5.14 -19.09 -16.53
C CYS A 761 -4.57 -17.66 -16.41
N ILE A 762 -4.03 -17.30 -15.25
CA ILE A 762 -3.61 -15.95 -14.92
C ILE A 762 -2.10 -16.00 -14.63
N THR A 763 -1.29 -15.57 -15.61
CA THR A 763 0.14 -15.47 -15.36
C THR A 763 0.43 -14.30 -14.43
N LEU A 764 1.47 -14.42 -13.62
CA LEU A 764 1.95 -13.33 -12.76
C LEU A 764 2.30 -12.08 -13.57
N GLN A 765 2.78 -12.27 -14.79
CA GLN A 765 3.04 -11.20 -15.75
C GLN A 765 1.77 -10.51 -16.25
N PHE A 766 0.66 -11.25 -16.42
CA PHE A 766 -0.66 -10.67 -16.71
C PHE A 766 -1.10 -9.79 -15.55
N LEU A 767 -1.05 -10.28 -14.30
CA LEU A 767 -1.40 -9.51 -13.10
C LEU A 767 -0.57 -8.22 -12.97
N LEU A 768 0.74 -8.30 -13.20
CA LEU A 768 1.60 -7.11 -13.20
C LEU A 768 1.24 -6.11 -14.30
N GLN A 769 0.71 -6.55 -15.44
CA GLN A 769 0.28 -5.66 -16.52
C GLN A 769 -1.14 -5.11 -16.34
N THR A 770 -1.99 -5.80 -15.58
CA THR A 770 -3.44 -5.50 -15.47
C THR A 770 -3.90 -4.96 -14.12
N PHE A 771 -3.16 -5.12 -13.01
CA PHE A 771 -3.47 -4.45 -11.73
C PHE A 771 -3.23 -2.93 -11.83
N LEU A 772 -4.19 -2.25 -12.45
CA LEU A 772 -4.56 -0.87 -12.22
C LEU A 772 -5.86 -0.96 -11.43
N PHE A 773 -5.82 -0.89 -10.10
CA PHE A 773 -6.76 -0.22 -9.19
C PHE A 773 -6.40 -0.52 -7.74
#